data_AF-A0A8T6FWB0-F1
#
_entry.id   AF-A0A8T6FWB0-F1
#
_cell.length_a   1.000
_cell.length_b   1.000
_cell.length_c   1.000
_cell.angle_alpha   90.00
_cell.angle_beta   90.00
_cell.angle_gamma   90.00
#
_symmetry.space_group_name_H-M   'P 1'
#
loop_
_entity.id
_entity.type
_entity.pdbx_description
1 polymer ?
#
loop_
_entity_poly.entity_id
_entity_poly.type
_entity_poly.pdbx_seq_one_letter_code
_entity_poly.pdbx_strand_id
1 'polypeptide(L)'
;MRVLDLFSGCGGLSYGLSQAGLNIVAGVDDWEDALLTFKHNHPNSVVVTMDLSNCDPSKIEKTAGGHFDIIVGGPPCQGFSISGKRDPNDSRNGLYLGFVRAVEHFRPKIFLMENVPNLLSMDGGRFKDEIVKDFEKLGYEIKLEILTASDYGVPQNRRRVIMVGMLGKNTFSFPPPALFSSKITTAEAIGDLPEMSVDDGSQNKRRASNAYQRMMRALTNEIYNHETTDHNAKTVETIALVPDGGNYKNLPRNLQSTRKVNIAWTRYSSNKPSHTIDTGHRHHFHYKYNRVPTVRESARLQSFPDHFIFFGSKTSQYRQVGNAVPPIMAEKIGKELVRAFETSIYQIPDDFYLRIHHSRPRFKNDLENVLLYMASEIAKLREEDRDLFAQKLNAAIKLYPGNASKTEKTINNWRTEIASLLGLVEFQGQKAKPGQMAKFLASKQDLIEFFRHFLFKFQYPGGHLKPRESALLINAKVRFKPAKYLIRVMLEGVQASDNGKFGLSKAEATHCIFNDLRVTRENRTPEETLQIILKNRKDGFGYDNSGDTIRYAGDILDYMRLADLVRYRPNGVFYLNTSQISVLDAFIKNDEYFQPYKKLYSKRGVTASDISKTQDSWFQYVNSKLDTSAFDADALTILEEIAEEKEDKAEFITEMIKRIRVLSSQGRKVRTRDIGHVGEAIVVQHEKTRLARMDREELVKNVRKIPDHLASGFDILSFEGAGELKRTIEVKTTISKGKLNTDRFHMTPSEWGAAQTFGDAYYVYRLMVSSKDIVLFIIKNPVRQYRDAKIEMSLRDGADITYSEEAGAYEAVLA
;
A
#
# COMPACT_ATOMS: atom_id res chain seq x y z
N MET A 1 -6.83 -14.14 -5.18
CA MET A 1 -6.57 -13.07 -6.16
C MET A 1 -7.88 -12.65 -6.81
N ARG A 2 -8.18 -11.35 -6.84
CA ARG A 2 -9.37 -10.72 -7.42
C ARG A 2 -9.14 -10.38 -8.88
N VAL A 3 -10.02 -10.83 -9.77
CA VAL A 3 -9.92 -10.65 -11.22
C VAL A 3 -11.07 -9.78 -11.76
N LEU A 4 -10.73 -8.84 -12.63
CA LEU A 4 -11.66 -8.08 -13.45
C LEU A 4 -11.52 -8.55 -14.92
N ASP A 5 -12.61 -8.98 -15.55
CA ASP A 5 -12.65 -9.40 -16.96
C ASP A 5 -13.31 -8.31 -17.80
N LEU A 6 -12.51 -7.65 -18.64
CA LEU A 6 -12.94 -6.63 -19.59
C LEU A 6 -13.20 -7.27 -20.95
N PHE A 7 -14.25 -6.84 -21.66
CA PHE A 7 -14.70 -7.51 -22.89
C PHE A 7 -15.04 -8.98 -22.61
N SER A 8 -15.74 -9.21 -21.50
CA SER A 8 -15.89 -10.55 -20.92
C SER A 8 -16.68 -11.51 -21.81
N GLY A 9 -17.49 -10.99 -22.72
CA GLY A 9 -18.46 -11.76 -23.50
C GLY A 9 -19.27 -12.66 -22.59
N CYS A 10 -19.47 -13.92 -23.01
CA CYS A 10 -20.17 -14.90 -22.19
C CYS A 10 -19.35 -15.43 -21.00
N GLY A 11 -18.06 -15.09 -20.89
CA GLY A 11 -17.20 -15.47 -19.76
C GLY A 11 -16.42 -16.78 -19.94
N GLY A 12 -16.03 -17.16 -21.17
CA GLY A 12 -15.19 -18.35 -21.39
C GLY A 12 -13.80 -18.25 -20.75
N LEU A 13 -13.17 -17.07 -20.86
CA LEU A 13 -11.90 -16.76 -20.18
C LEU A 13 -12.08 -16.80 -18.65
N SER A 14 -13.05 -16.03 -18.14
CA SER A 14 -13.44 -16.03 -16.72
C SER A 14 -13.69 -17.42 -16.15
N TYR A 15 -14.44 -18.27 -16.85
CA TYR A 15 -14.74 -19.61 -16.37
C TYR A 15 -13.46 -20.43 -16.23
N GLY A 16 -12.60 -20.45 -17.24
CA GLY A 16 -11.32 -21.17 -17.16
C GLY A 16 -10.42 -20.65 -16.02
N LEU A 17 -10.33 -19.33 -15.85
CA LEU A 17 -9.57 -18.72 -14.76
C LEU A 17 -10.14 -19.08 -13.38
N SER A 18 -11.47 -19.16 -13.23
CA SER A 18 -12.11 -19.60 -11.99
C SER A 18 -11.73 -21.03 -11.61
N GLN A 19 -11.60 -21.92 -12.61
CA GLN A 19 -11.16 -23.31 -12.39
C GLN A 19 -9.69 -23.39 -11.94
N ALA A 20 -8.88 -22.34 -12.19
CA ALA A 20 -7.52 -22.21 -11.66
C ALA A 20 -7.48 -21.64 -10.23
N GLY A 21 -8.63 -21.39 -9.58
CA GLY A 21 -8.73 -20.85 -8.22
C GLY A 21 -8.74 -19.32 -8.14
N LEU A 22 -8.89 -18.62 -9.28
CA LEU A 22 -9.00 -17.16 -9.31
C LEU A 22 -10.43 -16.71 -8.99
N ASN A 23 -10.56 -15.61 -8.24
CA ASN A 23 -11.86 -15.04 -7.90
C ASN A 23 -12.28 -14.00 -8.95
N ILE A 24 -13.21 -14.36 -9.83
CA ILE A 24 -13.77 -13.44 -10.83
C ILE A 24 -14.74 -12.49 -10.11
N VAL A 25 -14.31 -11.24 -9.93
CA VAL A 25 -15.10 -10.23 -9.20
C VAL A 25 -16.14 -9.61 -10.12
N ALA A 26 -15.75 -9.26 -11.35
CA ALA A 26 -16.67 -8.68 -12.31
C ALA A 26 -16.33 -8.99 -13.77
N GLY A 27 -17.37 -9.05 -14.59
CA GLY A 27 -17.30 -9.04 -16.05
C GLY A 27 -17.89 -7.75 -16.62
N VAL A 28 -17.18 -7.13 -17.56
CA VAL A 28 -17.56 -5.86 -18.20
C VAL A 28 -17.67 -6.06 -19.70
N ASP A 29 -18.82 -5.72 -20.27
CA ASP A 29 -19.10 -5.84 -21.70
C ASP A 29 -20.24 -4.88 -22.09
N ASP A 30 -20.44 -4.60 -23.38
CA ASP A 30 -21.59 -3.83 -23.87
C ASP A 30 -22.72 -4.73 -24.39
N TRP A 31 -22.47 -6.03 -24.48
CA TRP A 31 -23.39 -7.00 -25.04
C TRP A 31 -24.29 -7.67 -23.99
N GLU A 32 -25.53 -7.22 -23.89
CA GLU A 32 -26.51 -7.66 -22.88
C GLU A 32 -26.73 -9.19 -22.86
N ASP A 33 -26.98 -9.85 -24.00
CA ASP A 33 -27.16 -11.32 -24.05
C ASP A 33 -25.95 -12.08 -23.49
N ALA A 34 -24.75 -11.57 -23.74
CA ALA A 34 -23.52 -12.17 -23.27
C ALA A 34 -23.35 -11.95 -21.76
N LEU A 35 -23.71 -10.76 -21.24
CA LEU A 35 -23.72 -10.48 -19.80
C LEU A 35 -24.78 -11.29 -19.04
N LEU A 36 -25.94 -11.55 -19.64
CA LEU A 36 -26.93 -12.48 -19.08
C LEU A 36 -26.34 -13.88 -18.91
N THR A 37 -25.66 -14.37 -19.95
CA THR A 37 -24.94 -15.64 -19.91
C THR A 37 -23.80 -15.62 -18.89
N PHE A 38 -23.00 -14.55 -18.85
CA PHE A 38 -21.92 -14.38 -17.89
C PHE A 38 -22.44 -14.49 -16.46
N LYS A 39 -23.49 -13.72 -16.13
CA LYS A 39 -24.07 -13.66 -14.78
C LYS A 39 -24.64 -14.99 -14.32
N HIS A 40 -25.30 -15.72 -15.22
CA HIS A 40 -25.83 -17.05 -14.91
C HIS A 40 -24.72 -18.02 -14.52
N ASN A 41 -23.62 -18.04 -15.27
CA ASN A 41 -22.52 -18.99 -15.06
C ASN A 41 -21.50 -18.51 -14.00
N HIS A 42 -21.56 -17.25 -13.59
CA HIS A 42 -20.73 -16.66 -12.54
C HIS A 42 -21.61 -15.95 -11.49
N PRO A 43 -22.38 -16.68 -10.68
CA PRO A 43 -23.41 -16.10 -9.82
C PRO A 43 -22.84 -15.12 -8.78
N ASN A 44 -21.60 -15.35 -8.33
CA ASN A 44 -20.90 -14.51 -7.35
C ASN A 44 -20.23 -13.27 -7.95
N SER A 45 -20.17 -13.17 -9.28
CA SER A 45 -19.56 -12.02 -9.96
C SER A 45 -20.57 -10.93 -10.22
N VAL A 46 -20.10 -9.69 -10.30
CA VAL A 46 -20.91 -8.54 -10.71
C VAL A 46 -20.78 -8.35 -12.23
N VAL A 47 -21.86 -7.91 -12.87
CA VAL A 47 -21.83 -7.52 -14.29
C VAL A 47 -21.92 -6.02 -14.41
N VAL A 48 -21.11 -5.44 -15.30
CA VAL A 48 -21.15 -4.00 -15.59
C VAL A 48 -21.35 -3.84 -17.10
N THR A 49 -22.52 -3.32 -17.50
CA THR A 49 -22.78 -2.99 -18.89
C THR A 49 -22.08 -1.68 -19.25
N MET A 50 -21.09 -1.71 -20.13
CA MET A 50 -20.29 -0.53 -20.48
C MET A 50 -19.65 -0.68 -21.87
N ASP A 51 -19.75 0.38 -22.68
CA ASP A 51 -18.90 0.56 -23.85
C ASP A 51 -17.47 0.91 -23.40
N LEU A 52 -16.57 -0.06 -23.54
CA LEU A 52 -15.19 0.06 -23.14
C LEU A 52 -14.36 0.96 -24.08
N SER A 53 -14.88 1.36 -25.25
CA SER A 53 -14.20 2.33 -26.12
C SER A 53 -14.05 3.71 -25.44
N ASN A 54 -14.99 4.04 -24.56
CA ASN A 54 -14.96 5.18 -23.64
C ASN A 54 -14.98 4.72 -22.17
N CYS A 55 -14.15 3.71 -21.86
CA CYS A 55 -14.02 3.16 -20.51
C CYS A 55 -13.84 4.26 -19.44
N ASP A 56 -14.75 4.28 -18.47
CA ASP A 56 -14.71 5.08 -17.24
C ASP A 56 -14.50 4.11 -16.05
N PRO A 57 -13.25 3.90 -15.62
CA PRO A 57 -12.92 2.99 -14.53
C PRO A 57 -13.63 3.31 -13.21
N SER A 58 -14.01 4.57 -12.98
CA SER A 58 -14.69 4.97 -11.73
C SER A 58 -16.07 4.32 -11.58
N LYS A 59 -16.76 4.01 -12.68
CA LYS A 59 -18.05 3.29 -12.66
C LYS A 59 -17.86 1.81 -12.32
N ILE A 60 -16.78 1.21 -12.83
CA ILE A 60 -16.39 -0.16 -12.47
C ILE A 60 -16.06 -0.21 -10.96
N GLU A 61 -15.28 0.75 -10.48
CA GLU A 61 -14.88 0.85 -9.07
C GLU A 61 -16.08 0.96 -8.12
N LYS A 62 -17.06 1.82 -8.44
CA LYS A 62 -18.29 1.97 -7.66
C LYS A 62 -19.09 0.68 -7.55
N THR A 63 -19.02 -0.19 -8.57
CA THR A 63 -19.89 -1.36 -8.71
C THR A 63 -19.20 -2.65 -8.26
N ALA A 64 -17.91 -2.81 -8.54
CA ALA A 64 -17.12 -4.01 -8.29
C ALA A 64 -16.01 -3.83 -7.23
N GLY A 65 -15.85 -2.61 -6.71
CA GLY A 65 -14.79 -2.21 -5.78
C GLY A 65 -13.53 -1.70 -6.51
N GLY A 66 -12.62 -1.05 -5.75
CA GLY A 66 -11.45 -0.37 -6.31
C GLY A 66 -10.14 -1.16 -6.37
N HIS A 67 -10.15 -2.45 -5.99
CA HIS A 67 -8.92 -3.24 -5.92
C HIS A 67 -9.05 -4.58 -6.67
N PHE A 68 -8.16 -4.76 -7.65
CA PHE A 68 -8.01 -5.96 -8.45
C PHE A 68 -6.54 -6.37 -8.52
N ASP A 69 -6.29 -7.66 -8.30
CA ASP A 69 -4.94 -8.24 -8.41
C ASP A 69 -4.58 -8.46 -9.89
N ILE A 70 -5.58 -8.81 -10.70
CA ILE A 70 -5.41 -9.17 -12.12
C ILE A 70 -6.53 -8.53 -12.96
N ILE A 71 -6.18 -7.95 -14.11
CA ILE A 71 -7.13 -7.54 -15.15
C ILE A 71 -6.94 -8.43 -16.38
N VAL A 72 -8.02 -8.97 -16.92
CA VAL A 72 -7.98 -9.80 -18.14
C VAL A 72 -8.94 -9.26 -19.20
N GLY A 73 -8.74 -9.60 -20.47
CA GLY A 73 -9.71 -9.26 -21.50
C GLY A 73 -9.22 -9.46 -22.93
N GLY A 74 -10.16 -9.43 -23.88
CA GLY A 74 -9.91 -9.60 -25.31
C GLY A 74 -10.47 -8.45 -26.15
N PRO A 75 -9.83 -7.26 -26.16
CA PRO A 75 -10.34 -6.11 -26.91
C PRO A 75 -10.44 -6.44 -28.41
N PRO A 76 -11.60 -6.23 -29.05
CA PRO A 76 -11.81 -6.53 -30.47
C PRO A 76 -10.85 -5.77 -31.40
N CYS A 77 -10.25 -6.48 -32.37
CA CYS A 77 -9.39 -5.87 -33.40
C CYS A 77 -10.12 -5.46 -34.69
N GLN A 78 -11.46 -5.40 -34.69
CA GLN A 78 -12.26 -5.23 -35.92
C GLN A 78 -12.14 -3.84 -36.57
N GLY A 79 -11.59 -2.84 -35.88
CA GLY A 79 -11.30 -1.53 -36.45
C GLY A 79 -10.15 -1.49 -37.46
N PHE A 80 -9.37 -2.56 -37.60
CA PHE A 80 -8.05 -2.48 -38.24
C PHE A 80 -7.96 -3.29 -39.54
N SER A 81 -8.89 -3.06 -40.47
CA SER A 81 -8.72 -3.51 -41.86
C SER A 81 -7.92 -2.48 -42.66
N ILE A 82 -6.82 -2.96 -43.25
CA ILE A 82 -5.93 -2.36 -44.24
C ILE A 82 -6.67 -1.36 -45.16
N SER A 83 -6.62 -0.05 -44.85
CA SER A 83 -6.80 1.07 -45.78
C SER A 83 -6.75 2.42 -45.04
N GLY A 84 -5.68 3.21 -45.26
CA GLY A 84 -5.66 4.66 -44.97
C GLY A 84 -4.49 5.16 -44.13
N LYS A 85 -3.98 6.35 -44.45
CA LYS A 85 -2.94 7.08 -43.71
C LYS A 85 -3.45 7.53 -42.32
N ARG A 86 -2.58 7.33 -41.33
CA ARG A 86 -2.46 7.95 -39.98
C ARG A 86 -3.53 8.97 -39.56
N ASP A 87 -4.24 8.66 -38.47
CA ASP A 87 -4.75 9.64 -37.51
C ASP A 87 -4.49 9.12 -36.07
N PRO A 88 -3.73 9.83 -35.22
CA PRO A 88 -3.60 9.52 -33.79
C PRO A 88 -4.94 9.60 -33.01
N ASN A 89 -5.94 10.31 -33.55
CA ASN A 89 -7.30 10.41 -33.03
C ASN A 89 -8.25 9.38 -33.66
N ASP A 90 -7.71 8.31 -34.24
CA ASP A 90 -8.52 7.28 -34.86
C ASP A 90 -9.46 6.61 -33.83
N SER A 91 -10.75 6.92 -33.95
CA SER A 91 -11.85 6.35 -33.17
C SER A 91 -11.83 4.81 -33.09
N ARG A 92 -11.10 4.14 -33.99
CA ARG A 92 -10.94 2.69 -34.07
C ARG A 92 -10.02 2.11 -32.98
N ASN A 93 -9.16 2.92 -32.34
CA ASN A 93 -8.26 2.53 -31.22
C ASN A 93 -8.93 2.53 -29.84
N GLY A 94 -10.17 3.01 -29.74
CA GLY A 94 -10.83 3.26 -28.45
C GLY A 94 -10.89 2.04 -27.52
N LEU A 95 -11.11 0.83 -28.05
CA LEU A 95 -11.29 -0.39 -27.25
C LEU A 95 -10.00 -0.85 -26.58
N TYR A 96 -8.88 -0.91 -27.33
CA TYR A 96 -7.57 -1.22 -26.74
C TYR A 96 -7.16 -0.15 -25.72
N LEU A 97 -7.32 1.13 -26.06
CA LEU A 97 -7.03 2.23 -25.13
C LEU A 97 -7.93 2.19 -23.88
N GLY A 98 -9.16 1.69 -24.01
CA GLY A 98 -10.05 1.40 -22.88
C GLY A 98 -9.49 0.37 -21.91
N PHE A 99 -8.84 -0.67 -22.43
CA PHE A 99 -8.11 -1.64 -21.61
C PHE A 99 -6.92 -0.99 -20.90
N VAL A 100 -6.12 -0.18 -21.63
CA VAL A 100 -4.98 0.55 -21.05
C VAL A 100 -5.43 1.48 -19.92
N ARG A 101 -6.51 2.25 -20.12
CA ARG A 101 -7.08 3.14 -19.10
C ARG A 101 -7.49 2.40 -17.83
N ALA A 102 -8.08 1.21 -17.95
CA ALA A 102 -8.42 0.39 -16.79
C ALA A 102 -7.16 -0.10 -16.05
N VAL A 103 -6.12 -0.54 -16.78
CA VAL A 103 -4.84 -0.97 -16.20
C VAL A 103 -4.09 0.20 -15.55
N GLU A 104 -4.15 1.38 -16.14
CA GLU A 104 -3.59 2.62 -15.58
C GLU A 104 -4.29 3.03 -14.28
N HIS A 105 -5.63 2.99 -14.25
CA HIS A 105 -6.43 3.38 -13.09
C HIS A 105 -6.27 2.39 -11.92
N PHE A 106 -6.48 1.10 -12.16
CA PHE A 106 -6.50 0.08 -11.11
C PHE A 106 -5.12 -0.46 -10.74
N ARG A 107 -4.11 -0.24 -11.58
CA ARG A 107 -2.71 -0.66 -11.35
C ARG A 107 -2.60 -2.13 -10.90
N PRO A 108 -3.23 -3.10 -11.59
CA PRO A 108 -3.18 -4.50 -11.17
C PRO A 108 -1.75 -5.04 -11.14
N LYS A 109 -1.49 -6.08 -10.35
CA LYS A 109 -0.16 -6.69 -10.34
C LYS A 109 0.15 -7.38 -11.68
N ILE A 110 -0.87 -7.95 -12.30
CA ILE A 110 -0.79 -8.67 -13.58
C ILE A 110 -1.93 -8.22 -14.48
N PHE A 111 -1.70 -8.11 -15.79
CA PHE A 111 -2.78 -8.12 -16.76
C PHE A 111 -2.57 -9.21 -17.82
N LEU A 112 -3.68 -9.70 -18.38
CA LEU A 112 -3.69 -10.60 -19.54
C LEU A 112 -4.55 -10.00 -20.64
N MET A 113 -3.97 -9.81 -21.81
CA MET A 113 -4.67 -9.40 -23.02
C MET A 113 -4.65 -10.52 -24.06
N GLU A 114 -5.82 -11.01 -24.44
CA GLU A 114 -5.99 -12.02 -25.49
C GLU A 114 -6.31 -11.36 -26.83
N ASN A 115 -5.77 -11.93 -27.92
CA ASN A 115 -6.17 -11.52 -29.26
C ASN A 115 -5.91 -12.57 -30.36
N VAL A 116 -6.36 -12.27 -31.58
CA VAL A 116 -6.09 -13.07 -32.77
C VAL A 116 -4.62 -12.96 -33.23
N PRO A 117 -4.04 -14.00 -33.86
CA PRO A 117 -2.65 -13.99 -34.32
C PRO A 117 -2.28 -12.86 -35.28
N ASN A 118 -3.25 -12.37 -36.07
CA ASN A 118 -3.05 -11.28 -37.02
C ASN A 118 -2.53 -9.99 -36.37
N LEU A 119 -2.78 -9.80 -35.07
CA LEU A 119 -2.26 -8.68 -34.28
C LEU A 119 -0.74 -8.50 -34.45
N LEU A 120 0.02 -9.60 -34.55
CA LEU A 120 1.48 -9.55 -34.65
C LEU A 120 2.00 -9.08 -36.01
N SER A 121 1.18 -9.22 -37.05
CA SER A 121 1.54 -8.84 -38.42
C SER A 121 0.91 -7.51 -38.87
N MET A 122 0.00 -6.95 -38.07
CA MET A 122 -0.70 -5.70 -38.37
C MET A 122 0.28 -4.52 -38.47
N ASP A 123 0.13 -3.71 -39.51
CA ASP A 123 1.03 -2.60 -39.88
C ASP A 123 2.53 -2.98 -39.82
N GLY A 124 2.87 -4.19 -40.30
CA GLY A 124 4.25 -4.68 -40.28
C GLY A 124 4.81 -4.94 -38.88
N GLY A 125 3.94 -5.15 -37.88
CA GLY A 125 4.31 -5.39 -36.48
C GLY A 125 4.28 -4.16 -35.59
N ARG A 126 4.14 -2.95 -36.15
CA ARG A 126 4.19 -1.70 -35.38
C ARG A 126 3.10 -1.61 -34.31
N PHE A 127 1.90 -2.11 -34.60
CA PHE A 127 0.78 -2.03 -33.65
C PHE A 127 1.04 -2.83 -32.38
N LYS A 128 1.62 -4.03 -32.51
CA LYS A 128 2.07 -4.81 -31.36
C LYS A 128 3.12 -4.03 -30.55
N ASP A 129 4.07 -3.38 -31.22
CA ASP A 129 5.12 -2.61 -30.55
C ASP A 129 4.57 -1.37 -29.83
N GLU A 130 3.52 -0.74 -30.36
CA GLU A 130 2.81 0.37 -29.71
C GLU A 130 2.10 -0.07 -28.43
N ILE A 131 1.35 -1.18 -28.49
CA ILE A 131 0.70 -1.77 -27.31
C ILE A 131 1.72 -2.07 -26.21
N VAL A 132 2.83 -2.71 -26.58
CA VAL A 132 3.90 -3.04 -25.62
C VAL A 132 4.46 -1.76 -24.99
N LYS A 133 4.78 -0.74 -25.80
CA LYS A 133 5.31 0.54 -25.30
C LYS A 133 4.37 1.24 -24.34
N ASP A 134 3.07 1.22 -24.59
CA ASP A 134 2.11 1.89 -23.72
C ASP A 134 2.02 1.24 -22.34
N PHE A 135 2.09 -0.10 -22.26
CA PHE A 135 2.16 -0.77 -20.96
C PHE A 135 3.54 -0.66 -20.29
N GLU A 136 4.63 -0.63 -21.05
CA GLU A 136 5.98 -0.37 -20.53
C GLU A 136 6.08 1.02 -19.90
N LYS A 137 5.45 2.05 -20.48
CA LYS A 137 5.34 3.40 -19.87
C LYS A 137 4.60 3.37 -18.53
N LEU A 138 3.64 2.45 -18.37
CA LEU A 138 2.94 2.22 -17.10
C LEU A 138 3.75 1.37 -16.10
N GLY A 139 4.97 0.94 -16.48
CA GLY A 139 5.89 0.17 -15.63
C GLY A 139 5.70 -1.34 -15.68
N TYR A 140 5.01 -1.88 -16.70
CA TYR A 140 4.82 -3.32 -16.88
C TYR A 140 5.89 -3.92 -17.79
N GLU A 141 6.49 -5.03 -17.37
CA GLU A 141 7.28 -5.88 -18.25
C GLU A 141 6.37 -6.89 -18.95
N ILE A 142 6.48 -7.01 -20.26
CA ILE A 142 5.53 -7.75 -21.11
C ILE A 142 6.14 -9.04 -21.65
N LYS A 143 5.37 -10.13 -21.60
CA LYS A 143 5.64 -11.39 -22.30
C LYS A 143 4.49 -11.71 -23.25
N LEU A 144 4.81 -12.26 -24.42
CA LEU A 144 3.83 -12.56 -25.46
C LEU A 144 4.15 -13.87 -26.17
N GLU A 145 3.13 -14.70 -26.40
CA GLU A 145 3.26 -15.97 -27.14
C GLU A 145 1.98 -16.31 -27.93
N ILE A 146 2.12 -17.08 -29.01
CA ILE A 146 0.98 -17.67 -29.72
C ILE A 146 0.72 -19.07 -29.17
N LEU A 147 -0.46 -19.27 -28.58
CA LEU A 147 -0.90 -20.57 -28.08
C LEU A 147 -1.88 -21.22 -29.06
N THR A 148 -1.78 -22.54 -29.22
CA THR A 148 -2.77 -23.34 -29.98
C THR A 148 -3.60 -24.17 -29.00
N ALA A 149 -4.92 -23.94 -28.97
CA ALA A 149 -5.81 -24.56 -27.99
C ALA A 149 -5.74 -26.10 -27.96
N SER A 150 -5.52 -26.75 -29.11
CA SER A 150 -5.41 -28.21 -29.20
C SER A 150 -4.15 -28.80 -28.54
N ASP A 151 -3.15 -27.97 -28.26
CA ASP A 151 -1.97 -28.37 -27.47
C ASP A 151 -2.29 -28.43 -25.96
N TYR A 152 -3.47 -27.95 -25.53
CA TYR A 152 -3.90 -27.91 -24.14
C TYR A 152 -5.10 -28.83 -23.84
N GLY A 153 -5.50 -29.67 -24.80
CA GLY A 153 -6.62 -30.60 -24.63
C GLY A 153 -7.98 -30.03 -25.03
N VAL A 154 -7.99 -28.94 -25.81
CA VAL A 154 -9.20 -28.44 -26.45
C VAL A 154 -9.38 -29.17 -27.80
N PRO A 155 -10.56 -29.70 -28.14
CA PRO A 155 -10.81 -30.41 -29.40
C PRO A 155 -10.94 -29.45 -30.61
N GLN A 156 -10.11 -28.40 -30.66
CA GLN A 156 -10.12 -27.35 -31.66
C GLN A 156 -8.72 -26.79 -31.93
N ASN A 157 -8.38 -26.63 -33.21
CA ASN A 157 -7.18 -25.94 -33.68
C ASN A 157 -7.40 -24.42 -33.76
N ARG A 158 -7.45 -23.74 -32.60
CA ARG A 158 -7.56 -22.28 -32.50
C ARG A 158 -6.27 -21.68 -31.95
N ARG A 159 -5.70 -20.74 -32.71
CA ARG A 159 -4.50 -19.99 -32.34
C ARG A 159 -4.87 -18.64 -31.75
N ARG A 160 -4.22 -18.25 -30.66
CA ARG A 160 -4.38 -16.95 -29.99
C ARG A 160 -3.07 -16.39 -29.51
N VAL A 161 -2.92 -15.08 -29.66
CA VAL A 161 -1.84 -14.32 -29.04
C VAL A 161 -2.28 -14.00 -27.62
N ILE A 162 -1.45 -14.40 -26.67
CA ILE A 162 -1.63 -14.09 -25.26
C ILE A 162 -0.51 -13.15 -24.86
N MET A 163 -0.87 -11.95 -24.40
CA MET A 163 0.05 -10.96 -23.86
C MET A 163 -0.16 -10.90 -22.35
N VAL A 164 0.90 -11.11 -21.57
CA VAL A 164 0.87 -11.00 -20.10
C VAL A 164 1.84 -9.92 -19.67
N GLY A 165 1.32 -8.89 -19.02
CA GLY A 165 2.13 -7.85 -18.40
C GLY A 165 2.14 -7.98 -16.88
N MET A 166 3.30 -7.81 -16.26
CA MET A 166 3.42 -7.75 -14.81
C MET A 166 4.04 -6.43 -14.39
N LEU A 167 3.50 -5.82 -13.34
CA LEU A 167 4.05 -4.59 -12.80
C LEU A 167 5.42 -4.86 -12.17
N GLY A 168 6.47 -4.20 -12.68
CA GLY A 168 7.87 -4.52 -12.35
C GLY A 168 8.36 -5.74 -13.11
N LYS A 169 9.11 -6.62 -12.43
CA LYS A 169 9.70 -7.81 -13.07
C LYS A 169 8.64 -8.85 -13.43
N ASN A 170 8.66 -9.33 -14.67
CA ASN A 170 7.73 -10.35 -15.15
C ASN A 170 8.24 -11.77 -14.91
N THR A 171 7.70 -12.42 -13.89
CA THR A 171 7.99 -13.81 -13.50
C THR A 171 7.07 -14.84 -14.16
N PHE A 172 6.11 -14.42 -14.98
CA PHE A 172 5.18 -15.31 -15.66
C PHE A 172 5.89 -16.18 -16.70
N SER A 173 5.46 -17.43 -16.82
CA SER A 173 5.87 -18.36 -17.88
C SER A 173 4.61 -18.90 -18.55
N PHE A 174 4.62 -19.01 -19.89
CA PHE A 174 3.51 -19.63 -20.58
C PHE A 174 3.41 -21.11 -20.21
N PRO A 175 2.18 -21.66 -20.09
CA PRO A 175 2.00 -23.06 -19.77
C PRO A 175 2.61 -23.91 -20.89
N PRO A 176 3.46 -24.90 -20.56
CA PRO A 176 4.03 -25.78 -21.58
C PRO A 176 2.90 -26.52 -22.30
N PRO A 177 3.04 -26.76 -23.63
CA PRO A 177 2.15 -27.65 -24.36
C PRO A 177 1.99 -28.97 -23.62
N ALA A 178 0.77 -29.48 -23.49
CA ALA A 178 0.56 -30.75 -22.84
C ALA A 178 1.09 -31.88 -23.75
N LEU A 179 1.85 -32.79 -23.14
CA LEU A 179 2.42 -33.96 -23.79
C LEU A 179 1.33 -35.04 -23.96
N PHE A 180 0.37 -34.80 -24.86
CA PHE A 180 -0.62 -35.81 -25.20
C PHE A 180 -0.05 -36.80 -26.23
N SER A 181 -0.32 -38.09 -26.05
CA SER A 181 -0.02 -39.11 -27.08
C SER A 181 -0.85 -38.90 -28.35
N SER A 182 -2.02 -38.28 -28.25
CA SER A 182 -2.90 -37.89 -29.36
C SER A 182 -3.80 -36.71 -28.97
N LYS A 183 -4.15 -35.85 -29.93
CA LYS A 183 -5.05 -34.69 -29.72
C LYS A 183 -6.51 -35.14 -29.70
N ILE A 184 -7.34 -34.47 -28.90
CA ILE A 184 -8.78 -34.77 -28.81
C ILE A 184 -9.48 -34.44 -30.13
N THR A 185 -10.17 -35.42 -30.67
CA THR A 185 -10.84 -35.32 -31.97
C THR A 185 -12.25 -34.77 -31.85
N THR A 186 -12.80 -34.33 -32.99
CA THR A 186 -14.21 -33.88 -33.05
C THR A 186 -15.16 -34.99 -32.60
N ALA A 187 -14.97 -36.23 -33.06
CA ALA A 187 -15.83 -37.34 -32.67
C ALA A 187 -15.75 -37.66 -31.18
N GLU A 188 -14.56 -37.58 -30.57
CA GLU A 188 -14.41 -37.73 -29.13
C GLU A 188 -15.11 -36.62 -28.35
N ALA A 189 -15.16 -35.39 -28.86
CA ALA A 189 -15.77 -34.26 -28.17
C ALA A 189 -17.31 -34.31 -28.16
N ILE A 190 -17.93 -34.65 -29.29
CA ILE A 190 -19.39 -34.49 -29.48
C ILE A 190 -20.14 -35.78 -29.87
N GLY A 191 -19.46 -36.91 -30.01
CA GLY A 191 -20.09 -38.16 -30.49
C GLY A 191 -21.16 -38.77 -29.57
N ASP A 192 -21.14 -38.45 -28.28
CA ASP A 192 -22.19 -38.83 -27.31
C ASP A 192 -23.38 -37.87 -27.28
N LEU A 193 -23.41 -36.81 -28.08
CA LEU A 193 -24.58 -35.93 -28.19
C LEU A 193 -25.64 -36.52 -29.13
N PRO A 194 -26.94 -36.23 -28.90
CA PRO A 194 -28.04 -36.63 -29.78
C PRO A 194 -27.89 -36.11 -31.22
N GLU A 195 -28.57 -36.78 -32.15
CA GLU A 195 -28.63 -36.33 -33.54
C GLU A 195 -29.60 -35.16 -33.74
N MET A 196 -30.78 -35.27 -33.12
CA MET A 196 -31.91 -34.36 -33.23
C MET A 196 -31.94 -33.37 -32.06
N SER A 197 -32.66 -32.26 -32.24
CA SER A 197 -32.97 -31.33 -31.15
C SER A 197 -33.51 -32.05 -29.92
N VAL A 198 -33.14 -31.56 -28.75
CA VAL A 198 -33.72 -31.96 -27.48
C VAL A 198 -34.11 -30.72 -26.70
N ASP A 199 -35.16 -30.84 -25.88
CA ASP A 199 -35.55 -29.77 -24.98
C ASP A 199 -34.44 -29.55 -23.94
N ASP A 200 -34.21 -28.29 -23.58
CA ASP A 200 -33.26 -27.94 -22.54
C ASP A 200 -33.59 -28.65 -21.21
N GLY A 201 -32.58 -29.24 -20.58
CA GLY A 201 -32.74 -30.08 -19.38
C GLY A 201 -32.95 -31.57 -19.69
N SER A 202 -33.04 -31.97 -20.96
CA SER A 202 -33.15 -33.37 -21.35
C SER A 202 -31.94 -34.20 -20.91
N GLN A 203 -32.18 -35.40 -20.38
CA GLN A 203 -31.10 -36.31 -19.97
C GLN A 203 -30.33 -36.87 -21.18
N ASN A 204 -29.00 -36.81 -21.14
CA ASN A 204 -28.17 -37.47 -22.13
C ASN A 204 -28.21 -38.99 -21.91
N LYS A 205 -28.97 -39.69 -22.77
CA LYS A 205 -29.13 -41.15 -22.73
C LYS A 205 -27.88 -41.92 -23.18
N ARG A 206 -26.95 -41.27 -23.91
CA ARG A 206 -25.70 -41.92 -24.35
C ARG A 206 -24.66 -41.84 -23.24
N ARG A 207 -23.89 -42.91 -23.05
CA ARG A 207 -22.78 -42.96 -22.09
C ARG A 207 -21.60 -42.12 -22.59
N ALA A 208 -20.94 -41.38 -21.69
CA ALA A 208 -19.66 -40.75 -21.97
C ALA A 208 -18.57 -41.82 -22.20
N SER A 209 -18.07 -41.92 -23.43
CA SER A 209 -17.17 -42.98 -23.90
C SER A 209 -15.70 -42.69 -23.63
N ASN A 210 -15.31 -41.43 -23.41
CA ASN A 210 -13.92 -41.03 -23.18
C ASN A 210 -13.77 -40.03 -22.01
N ALA A 211 -12.52 -39.72 -21.65
CA ALA A 211 -12.22 -38.83 -20.53
C ALA A 211 -12.74 -37.40 -20.74
N TYR A 212 -12.70 -36.91 -21.98
CA TYR A 212 -13.16 -35.57 -22.33
C TYR A 212 -14.66 -35.40 -22.10
N GLN A 213 -15.48 -36.34 -22.59
CA GLN A 213 -16.93 -36.32 -22.40
C GLN A 213 -17.31 -36.42 -20.92
N ARG A 214 -16.60 -37.25 -20.15
CA ARG A 214 -16.79 -37.33 -18.69
C ARG A 214 -16.49 -36.00 -18.00
N MET A 215 -15.45 -35.30 -18.43
CA MET A 215 -15.09 -33.99 -17.92
C MET A 215 -16.14 -32.92 -18.27
N MET A 216 -16.63 -32.88 -19.51
CA MET A 216 -17.69 -31.95 -19.91
C MET A 216 -18.99 -32.16 -19.11
N ARG A 217 -19.30 -33.42 -18.77
CA ARG A 217 -20.50 -33.84 -18.02
C ARG A 217 -20.30 -33.95 -16.51
N ALA A 218 -19.20 -33.45 -15.97
CA ALA A 218 -18.82 -33.72 -14.57
C ALA A 218 -19.87 -33.27 -13.54
N LEU A 219 -20.58 -32.16 -13.80
CA LEU A 219 -21.59 -31.59 -12.88
C LEU A 219 -23.04 -31.81 -13.33
N THR A 220 -23.27 -32.31 -14.54
CA THR A 220 -24.63 -32.56 -15.03
C THR A 220 -24.66 -33.61 -16.13
N ASN A 221 -25.75 -34.35 -16.19
CA ASN A 221 -26.08 -35.24 -17.30
C ASN A 221 -27.16 -34.66 -18.24
N GLU A 222 -27.65 -33.46 -17.94
CA GLU A 222 -28.63 -32.75 -18.73
C GLU A 222 -27.98 -32.05 -19.93
N ILE A 223 -28.74 -31.90 -21.00
CA ILE A 223 -28.33 -31.23 -22.22
C ILE A 223 -29.07 -29.90 -22.32
N TYR A 224 -28.31 -28.83 -22.50
CA TYR A 224 -28.80 -27.48 -22.78
C TYR A 224 -28.21 -26.94 -24.08
N ASN A 225 -28.93 -26.04 -24.75
CA ASN A 225 -28.54 -25.39 -25.99
C ASN A 225 -28.29 -26.38 -27.16
N HIS A 226 -29.00 -27.51 -27.19
CA HIS A 226 -28.87 -28.52 -28.24
C HIS A 226 -30.07 -28.48 -29.20
N GLU A 227 -30.11 -27.41 -29.99
CA GLU A 227 -31.16 -27.17 -30.98
C GLU A 227 -30.56 -27.24 -32.41
N THR A 228 -31.00 -28.20 -33.22
CA THR A 228 -30.55 -28.35 -34.61
C THR A 228 -31.09 -27.25 -35.50
N THR A 229 -30.42 -26.96 -36.62
CA THR A 229 -30.95 -26.03 -37.63
C THR A 229 -31.56 -26.83 -38.76
N ASP A 230 -32.81 -26.52 -39.11
CA ASP A 230 -33.48 -27.10 -40.27
C ASP A 230 -32.97 -26.40 -41.54
N HIS A 231 -32.31 -27.17 -42.40
CA HIS A 231 -31.80 -26.69 -43.69
C HIS A 231 -32.77 -27.08 -44.80
N ASN A 232 -32.85 -26.27 -45.86
CA ASN A 232 -33.59 -26.67 -47.05
C ASN A 232 -32.96 -27.93 -47.70
N ALA A 233 -33.77 -28.69 -48.44
CA ALA A 233 -33.38 -29.96 -49.04
C ALA A 233 -32.08 -29.85 -49.87
N LYS A 234 -31.98 -28.82 -50.71
CA LYS A 234 -30.77 -28.54 -51.53
C LYS A 234 -29.51 -28.40 -50.68
N THR A 235 -29.58 -27.75 -49.53
CA THR A 235 -28.44 -27.59 -48.61
C THR A 235 -28.07 -28.93 -47.99
N VAL A 236 -29.05 -29.72 -47.54
CA VAL A 236 -28.82 -31.06 -46.98
C VAL A 236 -28.15 -31.98 -48.00
N GLU A 237 -28.66 -32.01 -49.24
CA GLU A 237 -28.08 -32.76 -50.36
C GLU A 237 -26.65 -32.32 -50.68
N THR A 238 -26.40 -31.00 -50.69
CA THR A 238 -25.04 -30.48 -50.92
C THR A 238 -24.07 -30.89 -49.81
N ILE A 239 -24.50 -30.84 -48.54
CA ILE A 239 -23.68 -31.28 -47.40
C ILE A 239 -23.37 -32.78 -47.50
N ALA A 240 -24.35 -33.60 -47.91
CA ALA A 240 -24.19 -35.05 -48.06
C ALA A 240 -23.09 -35.44 -49.07
N LEU A 241 -22.83 -34.61 -50.07
CA LEU A 241 -21.75 -34.81 -51.06
C LEU A 241 -20.34 -34.54 -50.49
N VAL A 242 -20.22 -33.86 -49.35
CA VAL A 242 -18.94 -33.56 -48.72
C VAL A 242 -18.56 -34.70 -47.78
N PRO A 243 -17.43 -35.42 -48.00
CA PRO A 243 -16.99 -36.51 -47.13
C PRO A 243 -16.48 -35.99 -45.77
N ASP A 244 -16.27 -36.90 -44.81
CA ASP A 244 -15.66 -36.60 -43.50
C ASP A 244 -14.32 -35.85 -43.65
N GLY A 245 -14.18 -34.69 -43.00
CA GLY A 245 -13.01 -33.82 -43.15
C GLY A 245 -12.86 -33.13 -44.52
N GLY A 246 -13.82 -33.26 -45.42
CA GLY A 246 -13.85 -32.63 -46.73
C GLY A 246 -14.35 -31.18 -46.70
N ASN A 247 -14.28 -30.50 -47.85
CA ASN A 247 -14.80 -29.14 -48.03
C ASN A 247 -15.36 -28.93 -49.45
N TYR A 248 -15.61 -27.67 -49.83
CA TYR A 248 -16.12 -27.32 -51.16
C TYR A 248 -15.33 -27.94 -52.34
N LYS A 249 -14.03 -28.24 -52.19
CA LYS A 249 -13.21 -28.87 -53.23
C LYS A 249 -13.65 -30.29 -53.57
N ASN A 250 -14.38 -30.95 -52.67
CA ASN A 250 -14.95 -32.28 -52.88
C ASN A 250 -16.28 -32.24 -53.65
N LEU A 251 -16.89 -31.07 -53.83
CA LEU A 251 -18.15 -30.94 -54.53
C LEU A 251 -17.98 -31.00 -56.06
N PRO A 252 -19.03 -31.37 -56.81
CA PRO A 252 -19.09 -31.19 -58.26
C PRO A 252 -18.75 -29.74 -58.67
N ARG A 253 -18.06 -29.54 -59.81
CA ARG A 253 -17.53 -28.24 -60.26
C ARG A 253 -18.57 -27.11 -60.24
N ASN A 254 -19.81 -27.39 -60.61
CA ASN A 254 -20.92 -26.44 -60.62
C ASN A 254 -21.36 -25.98 -59.21
N LEU A 255 -20.99 -26.72 -58.15
CA LEU A 255 -21.32 -26.40 -56.76
C LEU A 255 -20.13 -25.78 -55.99
N GLN A 256 -18.90 -25.91 -56.49
CA GLN A 256 -17.69 -25.43 -55.80
C GLN A 256 -17.67 -23.90 -55.61
N SER A 257 -18.31 -23.14 -56.49
CA SER A 257 -18.32 -21.67 -56.48
C SER A 257 -19.59 -21.07 -55.86
N THR A 258 -20.47 -21.88 -55.27
CA THR A 258 -21.73 -21.43 -54.65
C THR A 258 -21.51 -20.52 -53.42
N ARG A 259 -20.31 -20.52 -52.84
CA ARG A 259 -19.90 -19.61 -51.77
C ARG A 259 -18.48 -19.10 -52.04
N LYS A 260 -18.26 -17.80 -51.89
CA LYS A 260 -16.99 -17.12 -52.22
C LYS A 260 -15.98 -17.08 -51.05
N VAL A 261 -15.85 -18.19 -50.31
CA VAL A 261 -14.88 -18.30 -49.20
C VAL A 261 -14.18 -19.65 -49.21
N ASN A 262 -12.88 -19.68 -48.93
CA ASN A 262 -12.05 -20.89 -49.01
C ASN A 262 -12.35 -21.95 -47.94
N ILE A 263 -13.18 -21.62 -46.94
CA ILE A 263 -13.67 -22.54 -45.91
C ILE A 263 -15.10 -23.02 -46.20
N ALA A 264 -15.65 -22.68 -47.37
CA ALA A 264 -17.00 -23.05 -47.72
C ALA A 264 -17.20 -24.56 -47.69
N TRP A 265 -18.41 -24.93 -47.32
CA TRP A 265 -18.89 -26.30 -47.27
C TRP A 265 -18.00 -27.29 -46.51
N THR A 266 -17.35 -26.84 -45.43
CA THR A 266 -16.39 -27.67 -44.68
C THR A 266 -17.12 -28.60 -43.72
N ARG A 267 -16.89 -29.91 -43.84
CA ARG A 267 -17.30 -30.89 -42.84
C ARG A 267 -16.18 -31.12 -41.85
N TYR A 268 -16.45 -31.09 -40.55
CA TYR A 268 -15.44 -31.44 -39.56
C TYR A 268 -14.93 -32.87 -39.75
N SER A 269 -13.67 -33.11 -39.41
CA SER A 269 -13.10 -34.45 -39.46
C SER A 269 -13.35 -35.19 -38.15
N SER A 270 -13.89 -36.40 -38.22
CA SER A 270 -14.10 -37.28 -37.06
C SER A 270 -12.81 -37.57 -36.30
N ASN A 271 -11.67 -37.63 -37.00
CA ASN A 271 -10.37 -38.08 -36.49
C ASN A 271 -9.39 -36.93 -36.17
N LYS A 272 -9.83 -35.67 -36.24
CA LYS A 272 -8.98 -34.50 -35.94
C LYS A 272 -9.72 -33.50 -35.05
N PRO A 273 -8.99 -32.65 -34.30
CA PRO A 273 -9.61 -31.48 -33.67
C PRO A 273 -10.30 -30.61 -34.72
N SER A 274 -11.38 -29.92 -34.33
CA SER A 274 -12.12 -29.05 -35.25
C SER A 274 -11.26 -27.88 -35.73
N HIS A 275 -11.67 -27.24 -36.82
CA HIS A 275 -11.22 -25.88 -37.11
C HIS A 275 -11.76 -24.88 -36.07
N THR A 276 -11.24 -23.66 -36.06
CA THR A 276 -11.75 -22.58 -35.20
C THR A 276 -13.27 -22.46 -35.33
N ILE A 277 -14.01 -22.59 -34.23
CA ILE A 277 -15.44 -22.30 -34.20
C ILE A 277 -15.64 -20.84 -34.56
N ASP A 278 -16.46 -20.58 -35.58
CA ASP A 278 -16.82 -19.25 -36.05
C ASP A 278 -18.04 -18.69 -35.29
N THR A 279 -18.39 -17.42 -35.55
CA THR A 279 -19.51 -16.73 -34.91
C THR A 279 -20.87 -17.02 -35.56
N GLY A 280 -21.04 -18.20 -36.18
CA GLY A 280 -22.29 -18.64 -36.80
C GLY A 280 -22.41 -18.39 -38.30
N HIS A 281 -21.29 -18.30 -39.04
CA HIS A 281 -21.29 -18.06 -40.50
C HIS A 281 -21.73 -19.29 -41.34
N ARG A 282 -22.10 -20.40 -40.68
CA ARG A 282 -22.68 -21.62 -41.29
C ARG A 282 -21.83 -22.22 -42.41
N HIS A 283 -20.50 -22.09 -42.34
CA HIS A 283 -19.56 -22.70 -43.29
C HIS A 283 -19.07 -24.08 -42.87
N HIS A 284 -19.24 -24.41 -41.59
CA HIS A 284 -18.82 -25.67 -40.98
C HIS A 284 -20.02 -26.58 -40.68
N PHE A 285 -19.86 -27.88 -40.90
CA PHE A 285 -20.89 -28.89 -40.69
C PHE A 285 -20.42 -30.02 -39.77
N HIS A 286 -21.40 -30.67 -39.13
CA HIS A 286 -21.18 -31.81 -38.26
C HIS A 286 -20.43 -32.94 -39.00
N TYR A 287 -19.49 -33.61 -38.32
CA TYR A 287 -18.66 -34.64 -38.95
C TYR A 287 -19.47 -35.83 -39.51
N LYS A 288 -20.63 -36.12 -38.89
CA LYS A 288 -21.51 -37.24 -39.27
C LYS A 288 -22.83 -36.83 -39.92
N TYR A 289 -23.40 -35.69 -39.54
CA TYR A 289 -24.80 -35.35 -39.87
C TYR A 289 -24.83 -34.22 -40.91
N ASN A 290 -25.87 -34.16 -41.74
CA ASN A 290 -25.97 -33.19 -42.83
C ASN A 290 -26.54 -31.83 -42.36
N ARG A 291 -25.97 -31.30 -41.29
CA ARG A 291 -26.40 -30.06 -40.63
C ARG A 291 -25.19 -29.30 -40.05
N VAL A 292 -25.39 -28.01 -39.79
CA VAL A 292 -24.47 -27.26 -38.94
C VAL A 292 -24.46 -27.84 -37.50
N PRO A 293 -23.34 -27.74 -36.77
CA PRO A 293 -23.31 -28.14 -35.36
C PRO A 293 -24.28 -27.30 -34.51
N THR A 294 -24.86 -27.87 -33.46
CA THR A 294 -25.66 -27.13 -32.48
C THR A 294 -24.79 -26.20 -31.63
N VAL A 295 -25.39 -25.28 -30.87
CA VAL A 295 -24.65 -24.42 -29.93
C VAL A 295 -23.89 -25.28 -28.93
N ARG A 296 -24.52 -26.31 -28.36
CA ARG A 296 -23.87 -27.27 -27.43
C ARG A 296 -22.69 -28.01 -28.06
N GLU A 297 -22.82 -28.47 -29.31
CA GLU A 297 -21.72 -29.12 -30.02
C GLU A 297 -20.54 -28.16 -30.20
N SER A 298 -20.80 -26.92 -30.63
CA SER A 298 -19.78 -25.86 -30.75
C SER A 298 -19.16 -25.49 -29.40
N ALA A 299 -19.96 -25.44 -28.34
CA ALA A 299 -19.53 -25.12 -26.98
C ALA A 299 -18.58 -26.20 -26.45
N ARG A 300 -18.90 -27.49 -26.64
CA ARG A 300 -17.96 -28.57 -26.36
C ARG A 300 -16.72 -28.49 -27.23
N LEU A 301 -16.80 -28.14 -28.51
CA LEU A 301 -15.60 -27.97 -29.32
C LEU A 301 -14.68 -26.83 -28.80
N GLN A 302 -15.27 -25.82 -28.16
CA GLN A 302 -14.58 -24.75 -27.42
C GLN A 302 -14.19 -25.14 -25.98
N SER A 303 -14.49 -26.35 -25.51
CA SER A 303 -14.28 -26.83 -24.13
C SER A 303 -15.12 -26.19 -23.02
N PHE A 304 -16.29 -25.68 -23.35
CA PHE A 304 -17.30 -25.36 -22.33
C PHE A 304 -17.93 -26.64 -21.77
N PRO A 305 -18.05 -26.77 -20.44
CA PRO A 305 -18.74 -27.90 -19.83
C PRO A 305 -20.26 -27.83 -20.08
N ASP A 306 -20.93 -28.96 -19.92
CA ASP A 306 -22.36 -29.11 -20.27
C ASP A 306 -23.29 -28.30 -19.36
N HIS A 307 -22.87 -28.01 -18.13
CA HIS A 307 -23.60 -27.14 -17.21
C HIS A 307 -23.42 -25.64 -17.49
N PHE A 308 -22.57 -25.26 -18.46
CA PHE A 308 -22.44 -23.87 -18.88
C PHE A 308 -23.55 -23.54 -19.86
N ILE A 309 -24.51 -22.72 -19.46
CA ILE A 309 -25.76 -22.46 -20.22
C ILE A 309 -25.69 -21.10 -20.91
N PHE A 310 -26.07 -21.04 -22.19
CA PHE A 310 -26.07 -19.82 -23.00
C PHE A 310 -27.48 -19.24 -23.15
N PHE A 311 -27.60 -17.91 -23.10
CA PHE A 311 -28.85 -17.16 -23.22
C PHE A 311 -28.86 -16.25 -24.46
N GLY A 312 -30.04 -15.73 -24.78
CA GLY A 312 -30.29 -14.91 -25.97
C GLY A 312 -30.71 -15.75 -27.18
N SER A 313 -30.84 -15.09 -28.33
CA SER A 313 -31.22 -15.78 -29.58
C SER A 313 -30.19 -16.84 -29.99
N LYS A 314 -30.59 -17.85 -30.75
CA LYS A 314 -29.68 -18.89 -31.28
C LYS A 314 -28.45 -18.30 -31.98
N THR A 315 -28.64 -17.25 -32.78
CA THR A 315 -27.54 -16.52 -33.45
C THR A 315 -26.62 -15.85 -32.44
N SER A 316 -27.18 -15.23 -31.39
CA SER A 316 -26.42 -14.64 -30.28
C SER A 316 -25.56 -15.70 -29.57
N GLN A 317 -26.15 -16.85 -29.24
CA GLN A 317 -25.45 -17.96 -28.59
C GLN A 317 -24.26 -18.48 -29.43
N TYR A 318 -24.41 -18.65 -30.76
CA TYR A 318 -23.29 -19.01 -31.63
C TYR A 318 -22.17 -17.96 -31.62
N ARG A 319 -22.51 -16.67 -31.64
CA ARG A 319 -21.54 -15.58 -31.58
C ARG A 319 -20.80 -15.58 -30.23
N GLN A 320 -21.49 -15.84 -29.13
CA GLN A 320 -20.90 -15.95 -27.79
C GLN A 320 -19.85 -17.07 -27.76
N VAL A 321 -20.24 -18.27 -28.20
CA VAL A 321 -19.34 -19.43 -28.29
C VAL A 321 -18.16 -19.15 -29.23
N GLY A 322 -18.36 -18.54 -30.40
CA GLY A 322 -17.28 -18.27 -31.36
C GLY A 322 -16.25 -17.23 -30.88
N ASN A 323 -16.71 -16.21 -30.14
CA ASN A 323 -15.86 -15.14 -29.61
C ASN A 323 -15.05 -15.58 -28.40
N ALA A 324 -15.56 -16.49 -27.58
CA ALA A 324 -14.93 -16.89 -26.34
C ALA A 324 -13.51 -17.48 -26.49
N VAL A 325 -12.74 -17.36 -25.40
CA VAL A 325 -11.50 -18.12 -25.17
C VAL A 325 -11.87 -19.51 -24.64
N PRO A 326 -11.29 -20.60 -25.17
CA PRO A 326 -11.55 -21.95 -24.68
C PRO A 326 -11.25 -22.11 -23.17
N PRO A 327 -12.21 -22.57 -22.35
CA PRO A 327 -12.03 -22.66 -20.90
C PRO A 327 -10.83 -23.49 -20.43
N ILE A 328 -10.54 -24.64 -21.04
CA ILE A 328 -9.38 -25.45 -20.62
C ILE A 328 -8.07 -24.70 -20.85
N MET A 329 -7.93 -24.00 -21.98
CA MET A 329 -6.73 -23.21 -22.27
C MET A 329 -6.60 -22.06 -21.26
N ALA A 330 -7.71 -21.37 -20.96
CA ALA A 330 -7.75 -20.32 -19.95
C ALA A 330 -7.38 -20.84 -18.54
N GLU A 331 -7.82 -22.04 -18.15
CA GLU A 331 -7.42 -22.68 -16.88
C GLU A 331 -5.91 -22.91 -16.80
N LYS A 332 -5.29 -23.42 -17.88
CA LYS A 332 -3.83 -23.63 -17.92
C LYS A 332 -3.07 -22.32 -17.77
N ILE A 333 -3.53 -21.26 -18.43
CA ILE A 333 -2.94 -19.92 -18.27
C ILE A 333 -3.15 -19.40 -16.85
N GLY A 334 -4.36 -19.56 -16.30
CA GLY A 334 -4.71 -19.15 -14.93
C GLY A 334 -3.79 -19.75 -13.87
N LYS A 335 -3.39 -21.01 -14.03
CA LYS A 335 -2.42 -21.67 -13.12
C LYS A 335 -1.05 -21.01 -13.15
N GLU A 336 -0.58 -20.57 -14.32
CA GLU A 336 0.69 -19.82 -14.40
C GLU A 336 0.56 -18.38 -13.89
N LEU A 337 -0.62 -17.75 -14.05
CA LEU A 337 -0.90 -16.43 -13.45
C LEU A 337 -0.83 -16.49 -11.91
N VAL A 338 -1.40 -17.53 -11.30
CA VAL A 338 -1.32 -17.79 -9.85
C VAL A 338 0.13 -17.88 -9.39
N ARG A 339 0.94 -18.73 -10.05
CA ARG A 339 2.37 -18.91 -9.71
C ARG A 339 3.17 -17.62 -9.87
N ALA A 340 2.91 -16.88 -10.95
CA ALA A 340 3.58 -15.61 -11.21
C ALA A 340 3.26 -14.59 -10.11
N PHE A 341 1.99 -14.50 -9.70
CA PHE A 341 1.56 -13.62 -8.62
C PHE A 341 2.22 -13.99 -7.29
N GLU A 342 2.21 -15.26 -6.90
CA GLU A 342 2.84 -15.76 -5.67
C GLU A 342 4.35 -15.47 -5.65
N THR A 343 5.03 -15.71 -6.77
CA THR A 343 6.47 -15.42 -6.93
C THR A 343 6.76 -13.92 -6.90
N SER A 344 5.76 -13.07 -7.15
CA SER A 344 5.89 -11.62 -7.09
C SER A 344 5.68 -11.03 -5.70
N ILE A 345 5.33 -11.85 -4.70
CA ILE A 345 5.29 -11.44 -3.30
C ILE A 345 6.64 -11.77 -2.65
N TYR A 346 7.25 -10.79 -2.01
CA TYR A 346 8.50 -11.00 -1.29
C TYR A 346 8.29 -11.97 -0.12
N GLN A 347 9.16 -12.98 -0.04
CA GLN A 347 9.21 -13.95 1.06
C GLN A 347 10.58 -13.93 1.72
N ILE A 348 10.57 -13.98 3.05
CA ILE A 348 11.78 -14.22 3.83
C ILE A 348 12.12 -15.71 3.67
N PRO A 349 13.38 -16.09 3.40
CA PRO A 349 13.72 -17.52 3.36
C PRO A 349 13.42 -18.19 4.70
N ASP A 350 12.90 -19.41 4.67
CA ASP A 350 12.35 -20.10 5.85
C ASP A 350 13.34 -20.17 7.03
N ASP A 351 14.63 -20.37 6.76
CA ASP A 351 15.70 -20.41 7.78
C ASP A 351 15.85 -19.10 8.57
N PHE A 352 15.35 -18.00 8.01
CA PHE A 352 15.42 -16.66 8.60
C PHE A 352 14.06 -16.12 8.99
N TYR A 353 12.96 -16.84 8.74
CA TYR A 353 11.64 -16.38 9.11
C TYR A 353 11.35 -16.69 10.59
N LEU A 354 11.06 -15.65 11.37
CA LEU A 354 10.49 -15.80 12.70
C LEU A 354 9.48 -14.69 12.98
N ARG A 355 8.21 -15.06 13.15
CA ARG A 355 7.16 -14.09 13.43
C ARG A 355 7.27 -13.54 14.85
N ILE A 356 7.50 -12.23 14.98
CA ILE A 356 7.52 -11.55 16.29
C ILE A 356 6.11 -11.11 16.68
N HIS A 357 5.69 -11.48 17.89
CA HIS A 357 4.42 -11.12 18.48
C HIS A 357 4.62 -10.32 19.78
N HIS A 358 3.70 -9.40 20.09
CA HIS A 358 3.61 -8.77 21.42
C HIS A 358 2.17 -8.58 21.90
N SER A 359 2.01 -8.32 23.21
CA SER A 359 0.71 -8.02 23.82
C SER A 359 0.16 -6.71 23.27
N ARG A 360 -1.10 -6.70 22.82
CA ARG A 360 -1.72 -5.54 22.19
C ARG A 360 -2.91 -5.06 23.02
N PRO A 361 -3.03 -3.76 23.30
CA PRO A 361 -4.15 -3.26 24.08
C PRO A 361 -5.44 -3.28 23.25
N ARG A 362 -6.53 -3.82 23.80
CA ARG A 362 -7.86 -3.89 23.17
C ARG A 362 -8.57 -2.54 23.01
N PHE A 363 -7.91 -1.44 23.38
CA PHE A 363 -8.43 -0.08 23.35
C PHE A 363 -7.71 0.81 22.32
N LYS A 364 -7.14 0.23 21.27
CA LYS A 364 -6.33 0.97 20.29
C LYS A 364 -7.06 2.15 19.62
N ASN A 365 -8.38 2.06 19.44
CA ASN A 365 -9.17 3.13 18.82
C ASN A 365 -9.34 4.36 19.70
N ASP A 366 -9.02 4.24 21.00
CA ASP A 366 -9.11 5.32 21.98
C ASP A 366 -7.91 5.28 22.95
N LEU A 367 -6.72 5.06 22.35
CA LEU A 367 -5.51 4.79 23.12
C LEU A 367 -5.17 5.97 24.06
N GLU A 368 -5.25 7.20 23.55
CA GLU A 368 -4.83 8.40 24.26
C GLU A 368 -5.65 8.63 25.54
N ASN A 369 -6.98 8.63 25.43
CA ASN A 369 -7.86 8.87 26.58
C ASN A 369 -7.79 7.73 27.61
N VAL A 370 -7.73 6.48 27.13
CA VAL A 370 -7.59 5.33 28.03
C VAL A 370 -6.27 5.42 28.78
N LEU A 371 -5.16 5.76 28.12
CA LEU A 371 -3.86 5.83 28.80
C LEU A 371 -3.80 6.91 29.87
N LEU A 372 -4.31 8.11 29.59
CA LEU A 372 -4.37 9.21 30.56
C LEU A 372 -5.23 8.84 31.78
N TYR A 373 -6.41 8.26 31.53
CA TYR A 373 -7.30 7.78 32.59
C TYR A 373 -6.62 6.70 33.43
N MET A 374 -6.11 5.66 32.77
CA MET A 374 -5.52 4.50 33.46
C MET A 374 -4.26 4.88 34.23
N ALA A 375 -3.41 5.76 33.69
CA ALA A 375 -2.26 6.29 34.41
C ALA A 375 -2.70 7.05 35.66
N SER A 376 -3.72 7.90 35.56
CA SER A 376 -4.27 8.67 36.68
C SER A 376 -4.85 7.78 37.78
N GLU A 377 -5.62 6.75 37.41
CA GLU A 377 -6.20 5.82 38.38
C GLU A 377 -5.13 4.93 39.03
N ILE A 378 -4.17 4.43 38.24
CA ILE A 378 -3.05 3.64 38.78
C ILE A 378 -2.21 4.48 39.73
N ALA A 379 -1.91 5.75 39.40
CA ALA A 379 -1.09 6.63 40.23
C ALA A 379 -1.70 6.93 41.61
N LYS A 380 -3.02 6.81 41.78
CA LYS A 380 -3.73 6.97 43.06
C LYS A 380 -3.55 5.76 44.01
N LEU A 381 -3.20 4.59 43.47
CA LEU A 381 -3.05 3.37 44.25
C LEU A 381 -1.76 3.40 45.09
N ARG A 382 -1.71 2.56 46.13
CA ARG A 382 -0.53 2.38 46.98
C ARG A 382 0.14 1.04 46.69
N GLU A 383 1.33 0.82 47.25
CA GLU A 383 1.93 -0.51 47.25
C GLU A 383 1.10 -1.44 48.14
N GLU A 384 0.55 -2.49 47.54
CA GLU A 384 -0.37 -3.43 48.18
C GLU A 384 -0.16 -4.85 47.62
N ASP A 385 -0.88 -5.82 48.17
CA ASP A 385 -0.94 -7.19 47.64
C ASP A 385 -1.46 -7.21 46.19
N ARG A 386 -0.91 -8.09 45.34
CA ARG A 386 -1.24 -8.18 43.91
C ARG A 386 -2.72 -8.38 43.65
N ASP A 387 -3.40 -9.21 44.44
CA ASP A 387 -4.82 -9.52 44.22
C ASP A 387 -5.69 -8.31 44.57
N LEU A 388 -5.38 -7.64 45.69
CA LEU A 388 -6.07 -6.42 46.09
C LEU A 388 -5.84 -5.28 45.08
N PHE A 389 -4.60 -5.09 44.62
CA PHE A 389 -4.27 -4.11 43.59
C PHE A 389 -5.03 -4.40 42.30
N ALA A 390 -5.09 -5.67 41.89
CA ALA A 390 -5.78 -6.11 40.69
C ALA A 390 -7.30 -5.90 40.77
N GLN A 391 -7.92 -6.10 41.93
CA GLN A 391 -9.33 -5.80 42.17
C GLN A 391 -9.64 -4.31 42.06
N LYS A 392 -8.83 -3.45 42.70
CA LYS A 392 -8.97 -1.99 42.62
C LYS A 392 -8.80 -1.48 41.19
N LEU A 393 -7.80 -1.99 40.48
CA LEU A 393 -7.55 -1.62 39.09
C LEU A 393 -8.68 -2.09 38.16
N ASN A 394 -9.22 -3.30 38.37
CA ASN A 394 -10.41 -3.77 37.63
C ASN A 394 -11.64 -2.89 37.88
N ALA A 395 -11.83 -2.40 39.11
CA ALA A 395 -12.92 -1.47 39.43
C ALA A 395 -12.76 -0.15 38.66
N ALA A 396 -11.55 0.42 38.62
CA ALA A 396 -11.26 1.59 37.80
C ALA A 396 -11.53 1.35 36.30
N ILE A 397 -11.07 0.22 35.74
CA ILE A 397 -11.30 -0.12 34.33
C ILE A 397 -12.80 -0.20 34.02
N LYS A 398 -13.63 -0.75 34.93
CA LYS A 398 -15.09 -0.82 34.75
C LYS A 398 -15.77 0.55 34.72
N LEU A 399 -15.22 1.54 35.41
CA LEU A 399 -15.73 2.91 35.45
C LEU A 399 -15.40 3.72 34.19
N TYR A 400 -14.45 3.27 33.37
CA TYR A 400 -14.15 3.92 32.11
C TYR A 400 -15.36 3.84 31.14
N PRO A 401 -15.71 4.93 30.42
CA PRO A 401 -16.84 4.93 29.49
C PRO A 401 -16.83 3.75 28.51
N GLY A 402 -17.98 3.07 28.39
CA GLY A 402 -18.15 1.90 27.52
C GLY A 402 -17.66 0.56 28.12
N ASN A 403 -17.15 0.53 29.36
CA ASN A 403 -16.71 -0.71 30.01
C ASN A 403 -17.72 -1.31 31.01
N ALA A 404 -18.78 -0.59 31.39
CA ALA A 404 -19.73 -1.04 32.41
C ALA A 404 -20.38 -2.40 32.10
N SER A 405 -20.69 -2.68 30.83
CA SER A 405 -21.29 -3.94 30.36
C SER A 405 -20.28 -5.02 29.95
N LYS A 406 -18.97 -4.73 30.03
CA LYS A 406 -17.95 -5.69 29.59
C LYS A 406 -17.78 -6.83 30.59
N THR A 407 -17.59 -8.04 30.04
CA THR A 407 -17.34 -9.24 30.85
C THR A 407 -16.07 -9.10 31.69
N GLU A 408 -16.02 -9.83 32.81
CA GLU A 408 -14.84 -9.85 33.67
C GLU A 408 -13.58 -10.32 32.92
N LYS A 409 -13.73 -11.29 32.00
CA LYS A 409 -12.65 -11.73 31.11
C LYS A 409 -12.07 -10.55 30.31
N THR A 410 -12.92 -9.68 29.76
CA THR A 410 -12.47 -8.50 29.01
C THR A 410 -11.77 -7.47 29.89
N ILE A 411 -12.29 -7.22 31.10
CA ILE A 411 -11.68 -6.31 32.08
C ILE A 411 -10.30 -6.83 32.52
N ASN A 412 -10.20 -8.14 32.82
CA ASN A 412 -8.94 -8.78 33.18
C ASN A 412 -7.90 -8.68 32.04
N ASN A 413 -8.34 -8.82 30.78
CA ASN A 413 -7.45 -8.63 29.63
C ASN A 413 -6.95 -7.18 29.56
N TRP A 414 -7.82 -6.17 29.74
CA TRP A 414 -7.40 -4.76 29.79
C TRP A 414 -6.35 -4.54 30.87
N ARG A 415 -6.61 -5.00 32.10
CA ARG A 415 -5.67 -4.87 33.23
C ARG A 415 -4.30 -5.46 32.87
N THR A 416 -4.28 -6.68 32.36
CA THR A 416 -3.04 -7.37 32.03
C THR A 416 -2.30 -6.70 30.88
N GLU A 417 -3.00 -6.27 29.81
CA GLU A 417 -2.40 -5.59 28.65
C GLU A 417 -1.79 -4.23 29.04
N ILE A 418 -2.51 -3.42 29.85
CA ILE A 418 -2.07 -2.11 30.37
C ILE A 418 -0.82 -2.27 31.24
N ALA A 419 -0.84 -3.22 32.17
CA ALA A 419 0.28 -3.47 33.07
C ALA A 419 1.49 -4.05 32.33
N SER A 420 1.28 -5.04 31.45
CA SER A 420 2.38 -5.79 30.83
C SER A 420 3.08 -5.01 29.73
N LEU A 421 2.32 -4.36 28.83
CA LEU A 421 2.92 -3.70 27.67
C LEU A 421 3.65 -2.42 28.06
N LEU A 422 2.96 -1.55 28.78
CA LEU A 422 3.38 -0.16 28.99
C LEU A 422 4.12 0.04 30.31
N GLY A 423 4.24 -1.01 31.12
CA GLY A 423 4.96 -0.97 32.39
C GLY A 423 4.33 -0.03 33.43
N LEU A 424 3.02 0.26 33.33
CA LEU A 424 2.33 1.17 34.24
C LEU A 424 2.24 0.63 35.69
N VAL A 425 2.44 -0.66 35.88
CA VAL A 425 2.47 -1.32 37.18
C VAL A 425 3.82 -2.00 37.39
N GLU A 426 4.41 -1.78 38.55
CA GLU A 426 5.62 -2.48 38.99
C GLU A 426 5.24 -3.62 39.93
N PHE A 427 5.93 -4.75 39.77
CA PHE A 427 5.69 -5.96 40.54
C PHE A 427 6.95 -6.36 41.32
N GLN A 428 6.77 -6.79 42.57
CA GLN A 428 7.85 -7.28 43.42
C GLN A 428 7.34 -8.43 44.31
N GLY A 429 7.58 -9.67 43.91
CA GLY A 429 7.02 -10.83 44.61
C GLY A 429 5.49 -10.74 44.65
N GLN A 430 4.84 -10.90 45.81
CA GLN A 430 3.38 -10.79 45.92
C GLN A 430 2.83 -9.36 46.00
N LYS A 431 3.68 -8.33 45.88
CA LYS A 431 3.25 -6.93 45.91
C LYS A 431 3.19 -6.32 44.51
N ALA A 432 2.29 -5.35 44.35
CA ALA A 432 2.19 -4.48 43.19
C ALA A 432 2.12 -3.02 43.63
N LYS A 433 2.68 -2.13 42.81
CA LYS A 433 2.65 -0.68 43.05
C LYS A 433 2.54 0.11 41.73
N PRO A 434 2.14 1.39 41.77
CA PRO A 434 2.14 2.23 40.58
C PRO A 434 3.56 2.44 40.07
N GLY A 435 3.78 2.14 38.79
CA GLY A 435 5.06 2.36 38.12
C GLY A 435 5.36 3.84 37.89
N GLN A 436 6.64 4.18 37.72
CA GLN A 436 7.06 5.54 37.37
C GLN A 436 6.45 6.04 36.06
N MET A 437 6.26 5.17 35.06
CA MET A 437 5.59 5.53 33.81
C MET A 437 4.15 6.01 34.03
N ALA A 438 3.41 5.38 34.96
CA ALA A 438 2.05 5.80 35.32
C ALA A 438 2.04 7.13 36.06
N LYS A 439 2.93 7.31 37.03
CA LYS A 439 3.06 8.57 37.78
C LYS A 439 3.48 9.72 36.87
N PHE A 440 4.41 9.46 35.95
CA PHE A 440 4.84 10.42 34.95
C PHE A 440 3.67 10.87 34.08
N LEU A 441 2.96 9.94 33.44
CA LEU A 441 1.85 10.30 32.55
C LEU A 441 0.69 10.95 33.31
N ALA A 442 0.37 10.50 34.53
CA ALA A 442 -0.67 11.10 35.35
C ALA A 442 -0.37 12.57 35.73
N SER A 443 0.89 12.89 35.99
CA SER A 443 1.31 14.22 36.44
C SER A 443 1.57 15.20 35.29
N LYS A 444 2.22 14.73 34.21
CA LYS A 444 2.59 15.55 33.05
C LYS A 444 1.51 15.65 32.00
N GLN A 445 0.70 14.59 31.86
CA GLN A 445 -0.25 14.41 30.77
C GLN A 445 0.38 14.54 29.37
N ASP A 446 1.71 14.37 29.26
CA ASP A 446 2.44 14.42 28.01
C ASP A 446 2.57 13.02 27.41
N LEU A 447 1.71 12.72 26.44
CA LEU A 447 1.73 11.45 25.72
C LEU A 447 2.93 11.32 24.79
N ILE A 448 3.45 12.42 24.24
CA ILE A 448 4.60 12.39 23.34
C ILE A 448 5.84 11.94 24.12
N GLU A 449 6.13 12.62 25.24
CA GLU A 449 7.25 12.29 26.11
C GLU A 449 7.10 10.89 26.72
N PHE A 450 5.88 10.49 27.08
CA PHE A 450 5.57 9.13 27.53
C PHE A 450 5.95 8.08 26.48
N PHE A 451 5.51 8.24 25.22
CA PHE A 451 5.79 7.27 24.16
C PHE A 451 7.27 7.29 23.76
N ARG A 452 7.98 8.42 23.89
CA ARG A 452 9.44 8.47 23.75
C ARG A 452 10.12 7.58 24.78
N HIS A 453 9.82 7.74 26.07
CA HIS A 453 10.38 6.88 27.11
C HIS A 453 10.04 5.40 26.93
N PHE A 454 8.78 5.10 26.60
CA PHE A 454 8.32 3.75 26.32
C PHE A 454 9.14 3.09 25.19
N LEU A 455 9.24 3.74 24.03
CA LEU A 455 9.98 3.21 22.88
C LEU A 455 11.49 3.14 23.13
N PHE A 456 12.03 4.04 23.96
CA PHE A 456 13.47 4.09 24.28
C PHE A 456 13.94 2.83 25.03
N LYS A 457 13.08 2.26 25.88
CA LYS A 457 13.34 1.00 26.61
C LYS A 457 12.75 -0.24 25.93
N PHE A 458 11.87 -0.06 24.94
CA PHE A 458 11.22 -1.17 24.24
C PHE A 458 12.22 -2.00 23.45
N GLN A 459 12.22 -3.32 23.66
CA GLN A 459 13.08 -4.27 22.97
C GLN A 459 12.43 -5.66 22.85
N TYR A 460 12.89 -6.44 21.88
CA TYR A 460 12.63 -7.86 21.75
C TYR A 460 13.88 -8.67 22.06
N PRO A 461 13.75 -9.73 22.88
CA PRO A 461 12.63 -10.02 23.77
C PRO A 461 12.47 -8.95 24.87
N GLY A 462 11.28 -8.87 25.44
CA GLY A 462 10.96 -8.00 26.58
C GLY A 462 9.99 -8.68 27.55
N GLY A 463 9.96 -8.24 28.81
CA GLY A 463 9.07 -8.81 29.85
C GLY A 463 7.59 -8.48 29.66
N HIS A 464 7.25 -7.64 28.67
CA HIS A 464 5.89 -7.44 28.19
C HIS A 464 5.31 -8.64 27.42
N LEU A 465 6.16 -9.61 27.06
CA LEU A 465 5.78 -10.85 26.42
C LEU A 465 5.48 -11.93 27.46
N LYS A 466 4.70 -12.94 27.07
CA LYS A 466 4.56 -14.15 27.89
C LYS A 466 5.94 -14.83 28.02
N PRO A 467 6.29 -15.43 29.17
CA PRO A 467 7.58 -16.07 29.37
C PRO A 467 7.98 -17.10 28.31
N ARG A 468 7.01 -17.86 27.77
CA ARG A 468 7.25 -18.82 26.67
C ARG A 468 7.69 -18.15 25.37
N GLU A 469 7.10 -17.02 25.02
CA GLU A 469 7.44 -16.26 23.82
C GLU A 469 8.84 -15.65 23.93
N SER A 470 9.16 -15.03 25.08
CA SER A 470 10.52 -14.53 25.32
C SER A 470 11.56 -15.63 25.28
N ALA A 471 11.26 -16.82 25.83
CA ALA A 471 12.16 -17.97 25.76
C ALA A 471 12.41 -18.41 24.30
N LEU A 472 11.35 -18.46 23.48
CA LEU A 472 11.45 -18.75 22.04
C LEU A 472 12.37 -17.73 21.33
N LEU A 473 12.16 -16.43 21.56
CA LEU A 473 13.00 -15.37 20.98
C LEU A 473 14.46 -15.46 21.43
N ILE A 474 14.73 -15.70 22.73
CA ILE A 474 16.11 -15.87 23.24
C ILE A 474 16.78 -17.11 22.65
N ASN A 475 16.06 -18.23 22.53
CA ASN A 475 16.59 -19.44 21.92
C ASN A 475 16.90 -19.21 20.43
N ALA A 476 16.07 -18.43 19.74
CA ALA A 476 16.33 -17.95 18.38
C ALA A 476 17.38 -16.85 18.29
N LYS A 477 17.98 -16.44 19.42
CA LYS A 477 19.01 -15.38 19.54
C LYS A 477 18.56 -13.99 19.06
N VAL A 478 17.25 -13.72 19.06
CA VAL A 478 16.71 -12.40 18.76
C VAL A 478 17.18 -11.40 19.80
N ARG A 479 17.75 -10.27 19.36
CA ARG A 479 18.12 -9.12 20.17
C ARG A 479 17.89 -7.85 19.36
N PHE A 480 16.72 -7.24 19.54
CA PHE A 480 16.23 -6.23 18.60
C PHE A 480 15.58 -5.03 19.31
N LYS A 481 16.04 -3.82 18.98
CA LYS A 481 15.40 -2.55 19.37
C LYS A 481 14.69 -1.94 18.17
N PRO A 482 13.36 -2.07 18.07
CA PRO A 482 12.66 -1.78 16.83
C PRO A 482 12.70 -0.30 16.45
N ALA A 483 12.43 0.63 17.39
CA ALA A 483 12.43 2.06 17.09
C ALA A 483 13.81 2.54 16.60
N LYS A 484 14.88 2.14 17.31
CA LYS A 484 16.27 2.43 16.91
C LYS A 484 16.57 1.94 15.49
N TYR A 485 16.26 0.68 15.19
CA TYR A 485 16.58 0.10 13.89
C TYR A 485 15.76 0.73 12.75
N LEU A 486 14.46 0.96 12.96
CA LEU A 486 13.59 1.64 12.00
C LEU A 486 14.09 3.06 11.69
N ILE A 487 14.46 3.83 12.72
CA ILE A 487 15.03 5.17 12.54
C ILE A 487 16.29 5.12 11.68
N ARG A 488 17.20 4.19 11.98
CA ARG A 488 18.44 4.03 11.19
C ARG A 488 18.14 3.69 9.74
N VAL A 489 17.29 2.70 9.45
CA VAL A 489 16.92 2.35 8.06
C VAL A 489 16.31 3.55 7.32
N MET A 490 15.42 4.30 7.98
CA MET A 490 14.83 5.48 7.37
C MET A 490 15.84 6.61 7.14
N LEU A 491 16.83 6.78 8.03
CA LEU A 491 17.91 7.76 7.86
C LEU A 491 18.83 7.38 6.69
N GLU A 492 19.26 6.11 6.59
CA GLU A 492 20.02 5.64 5.43
C GLU A 492 19.24 5.91 4.14
N GLY A 493 17.93 5.64 4.15
CA GLY A 493 17.07 5.90 3.00
C GLY A 493 16.94 7.39 2.64
N VAL A 494 16.90 8.28 3.63
CA VAL A 494 16.90 9.73 3.42
C VAL A 494 18.22 10.18 2.79
N GLN A 495 19.35 9.63 3.25
CA GLN A 495 20.68 9.94 2.73
C GLN A 495 20.87 9.41 1.29
N ALA A 496 20.30 8.25 0.97
CA ALA A 496 20.36 7.65 -0.36
C ALA A 496 19.36 8.24 -1.38
N SER A 497 18.49 9.17 -0.98
CA SER A 497 17.41 9.71 -1.82
C SER A 497 17.73 11.11 -2.36
N ASP A 498 17.57 11.30 -3.67
CA ASP A 498 17.82 12.60 -4.34
C ASP A 498 16.99 13.76 -3.80
N ASN A 499 15.78 13.48 -3.29
CA ASN A 499 14.88 14.49 -2.74
C ASN A 499 14.88 14.55 -1.20
N GLY A 500 15.78 13.79 -0.56
CA GLY A 500 15.91 13.72 0.90
C GLY A 500 14.69 13.13 1.61
N LYS A 501 13.84 12.34 0.92
CA LYS A 501 12.64 11.74 1.51
C LYS A 501 12.63 10.24 1.32
N PHE A 502 12.59 9.54 2.45
CA PHE A 502 12.36 8.10 2.47
C PHE A 502 11.38 7.75 3.59
N GLY A 503 10.52 6.78 3.31
CA GLY A 503 9.58 6.26 4.29
C GLY A 503 9.36 4.77 4.12
N LEU A 504 8.79 4.15 5.15
CA LEU A 504 8.48 2.73 5.21
C LEU A 504 6.98 2.50 5.37
N SER A 505 6.46 1.55 4.61
CA SER A 505 5.13 0.97 4.85
C SER A 505 5.17 -0.04 6.01
N LYS A 506 3.99 -0.37 6.54
CA LYS A 506 3.86 -1.44 7.55
C LYS A 506 4.32 -2.80 7.03
N ALA A 507 4.09 -3.08 5.74
CA ALA A 507 4.52 -4.31 5.09
C ALA A 507 6.04 -4.43 5.02
N GLU A 508 6.72 -3.39 4.56
CA GLU A 508 8.19 -3.37 4.48
C GLU A 508 8.82 -3.51 5.87
N ALA A 509 8.30 -2.79 6.87
CA ALA A 509 8.75 -2.95 8.25
C ALA A 509 8.49 -4.37 8.78
N THR A 510 7.43 -5.05 8.34
CA THR A 510 7.13 -6.42 8.77
C THR A 510 8.08 -7.44 8.14
N HIS A 511 8.18 -7.41 6.81
CA HIS A 511 8.84 -8.46 6.03
C HIS A 511 10.33 -8.24 5.83
N CYS A 512 10.80 -7.00 5.80
CA CYS A 512 12.22 -6.72 5.62
C CYS A 512 12.95 -6.50 6.96
N ILE A 513 12.22 -6.35 8.08
CA ILE A 513 12.80 -5.97 9.37
C ILE A 513 12.34 -6.90 10.49
N PHE A 514 11.06 -6.90 10.86
CA PHE A 514 10.61 -7.56 12.10
C PHE A 514 10.65 -9.09 12.04
N ASN A 515 10.22 -9.68 10.94
CA ASN A 515 10.15 -11.14 10.82
C ASN A 515 11.42 -11.78 10.25
N ASP A 516 12.46 -10.98 9.97
CA ASP A 516 13.72 -11.43 9.39
C ASP A 516 14.79 -11.57 10.50
N LEU A 517 15.18 -12.81 10.80
CA LEU A 517 16.23 -13.12 11.77
C LEU A 517 17.59 -12.52 11.36
N ARG A 518 17.83 -12.25 10.07
CA ARG A 518 19.07 -11.59 9.63
C ARG A 518 19.16 -10.19 10.22
N VAL A 519 18.02 -9.53 10.41
CA VAL A 519 17.91 -8.22 11.05
C VAL A 519 17.85 -8.35 12.57
N THR A 520 16.95 -9.19 13.08
CA THR A 520 16.64 -9.22 14.51
C THR A 520 17.62 -10.04 15.36
N ARG A 521 18.46 -10.89 14.74
CA ARG A 521 19.53 -11.68 15.36
C ARG A 521 20.90 -11.34 14.76
N GLU A 522 21.04 -11.39 13.44
CA GLU A 522 22.37 -11.47 12.78
C GLU A 522 23.01 -10.11 12.47
N ASN A 523 22.53 -9.03 13.10
CA ASN A 523 23.07 -7.68 12.96
C ASN A 523 23.18 -7.19 11.50
N ARG A 524 22.32 -7.65 10.58
CA ARG A 524 22.23 -7.05 9.24
C ARG A 524 22.16 -5.54 9.40
N THR A 525 22.99 -4.84 8.66
CA THR A 525 23.09 -3.39 8.76
C THR A 525 21.81 -2.72 8.22
N PRO A 526 21.46 -1.53 8.72
CA PRO A 526 20.34 -0.77 8.18
C PRO A 526 20.45 -0.51 6.67
N GLU A 527 21.67 -0.33 6.16
CA GLU A 527 21.91 -0.11 4.73
C GLU A 527 21.64 -1.37 3.90
N GLU A 528 22.12 -2.55 4.30
CA GLU A 528 21.79 -3.80 3.60
C GLU A 528 20.26 -4.04 3.57
N THR A 529 19.58 -3.74 4.66
CA THR A 529 18.12 -3.82 4.74
C THR A 529 17.44 -2.81 3.81
N LEU A 530 17.94 -1.57 3.74
CA LEU A 530 17.50 -0.57 2.78
C LEU A 530 17.67 -1.07 1.34
N GLN A 531 18.82 -1.67 0.99
CA GLN A 531 19.07 -2.18 -0.35
C GLN A 531 18.08 -3.27 -0.74
N ILE A 532 17.67 -4.15 0.19
CA ILE A 532 16.61 -5.13 -0.04
C ILE A 532 15.29 -4.43 -0.33
N ILE A 533 14.92 -3.42 0.45
CA ILE A 533 13.67 -2.67 0.26
C ILE A 533 13.67 -1.96 -1.10
N LEU A 534 14.76 -1.28 -1.45
CA LEU A 534 14.91 -0.58 -2.73
C LEU A 534 14.87 -1.56 -3.91
N LYS A 535 15.56 -2.70 -3.80
CA LYS A 535 15.51 -3.77 -4.80
C LYS A 535 14.10 -4.32 -4.96
N ASN A 536 13.41 -4.61 -3.86
CA ASN A 536 12.03 -5.10 -3.91
C ASN A 536 11.10 -4.08 -4.58
N ARG A 537 11.22 -2.78 -4.27
CA ARG A 537 10.48 -1.71 -4.93
C ARG A 537 10.76 -1.66 -6.43
N LYS A 538 12.05 -1.73 -6.82
CA LYS A 538 12.49 -1.71 -8.22
C LYS A 538 11.98 -2.91 -9.01
N ASP A 539 12.10 -4.10 -8.44
CA ASP A 539 11.65 -5.36 -9.04
C ASP A 539 10.11 -5.50 -8.96
N GLY A 540 9.44 -4.56 -8.27
CA GLY A 540 8.00 -4.48 -8.13
C GLY A 540 7.42 -5.50 -7.14
N PHE A 541 8.21 -6.14 -6.29
CA PHE A 541 7.70 -7.13 -5.33
C PHE A 541 6.61 -6.54 -4.43
N GLY A 542 5.50 -7.28 -4.32
CA GLY A 542 4.49 -7.04 -3.31
C GLY A 542 4.89 -7.62 -1.96
N TYR A 543 4.06 -7.37 -0.95
CA TYR A 543 4.20 -7.94 0.39
C TYR A 543 2.84 -8.45 0.87
N ASP A 544 2.83 -9.46 1.74
CA ASP A 544 1.60 -9.81 2.46
C ASP A 544 1.19 -8.65 3.38
N ASN A 545 0.10 -7.98 3.01
CA ASN A 545 -0.49 -6.84 3.70
C ASN A 545 -1.65 -7.24 4.62
N SER A 546 -1.86 -8.53 4.86
CA SER A 546 -2.92 -9.00 5.75
C SER A 546 -2.74 -8.36 7.13
N GLY A 547 -3.83 -7.81 7.67
CA GLY A 547 -3.80 -7.09 8.95
C GLY A 547 -3.36 -7.95 10.14
N ASP A 548 -3.28 -9.28 9.96
CA ASP A 548 -2.67 -10.21 10.91
C ASP A 548 -1.15 -10.21 10.83
N THR A 549 -0.61 -10.35 9.63
CA THR A 549 0.83 -10.39 9.38
C THR A 549 1.50 -9.06 9.73
N ILE A 550 0.98 -7.93 9.24
CA ILE A 550 1.64 -6.62 9.40
C ILE A 550 1.42 -5.95 10.75
N ARG A 551 0.68 -6.62 11.65
CA ARG A 551 0.11 -5.99 12.84
C ARG A 551 1.16 -5.42 13.79
N TYR A 552 2.17 -6.21 14.14
CA TYR A 552 3.09 -5.88 15.23
C TYR A 552 4.13 -4.82 14.84
N ALA A 553 4.69 -4.90 13.63
CA ALA A 553 5.51 -3.81 13.11
C ALA A 553 4.68 -2.53 12.95
N GLY A 554 3.44 -2.67 12.49
CA GLY A 554 2.48 -1.58 12.38
C GLY A 554 2.18 -0.88 13.71
N ASP A 555 1.97 -1.64 14.80
CA ASP A 555 1.75 -1.07 16.14
C ASP A 555 2.98 -0.27 16.61
N ILE A 556 4.22 -0.74 16.37
CA ILE A 556 5.42 0.03 16.72
C ILE A 556 5.53 1.33 15.90
N LEU A 557 5.27 1.31 14.59
CA LEU A 557 5.24 2.52 13.77
C LEU A 557 4.16 3.51 14.24
N ASP A 558 2.99 3.00 14.67
CA ASP A 558 1.93 3.84 15.24
C ASP A 558 2.36 4.45 16.58
N TYR A 559 3.07 3.72 17.44
CA TYR A 559 3.65 4.29 18.67
C TYR A 559 4.75 5.31 18.37
N MET A 560 5.60 5.07 17.37
CA MET A 560 6.60 6.06 16.93
C MET A 560 5.95 7.35 16.42
N ARG A 561 4.77 7.26 15.80
CA ARG A 561 3.97 8.43 15.41
C ARG A 561 3.47 9.20 16.64
N LEU A 562 2.99 8.50 17.66
CA LEU A 562 2.55 9.11 18.93
C LEU A 562 3.72 9.76 19.69
N ALA A 563 4.93 9.21 19.57
CA ALA A 563 6.17 9.77 20.12
C ALA A 563 6.74 10.96 19.31
N ASP A 564 6.04 11.39 18.25
CA ASP A 564 6.48 12.43 17.33
C ASP A 564 7.79 12.10 16.58
N LEU A 565 8.16 10.82 16.46
CA LEU A 565 9.38 10.38 15.76
C LEU A 565 9.18 10.21 14.25
N VAL A 566 7.94 9.92 13.84
CA VAL A 566 7.55 9.73 12.43
C VAL A 566 6.23 10.41 12.10
N ARG A 567 6.02 10.71 10.82
CA ARG A 567 4.79 11.23 10.21
C ARG A 567 4.17 10.16 9.32
N TYR A 568 2.88 9.90 9.49
CA TYR A 568 2.11 9.04 8.59
C TYR A 568 1.46 9.90 7.50
N ARG A 569 1.57 9.47 6.24
CA ARG A 569 0.95 10.17 5.09
C ARG A 569 -0.19 9.33 4.49
N PRO A 570 -1.14 9.95 3.75
CA PRO A 570 -2.27 9.25 3.13
C PRO A 570 -1.88 8.11 2.18
N ASN A 571 -0.65 8.12 1.66
CA ASN A 571 -0.09 7.05 0.83
C ASN A 571 0.25 5.76 1.61
N GLY A 572 -0.04 5.69 2.91
CA GLY A 572 0.19 4.50 3.72
C GLY A 572 1.61 4.36 4.26
N VAL A 573 2.45 5.39 4.13
CA VAL A 573 3.89 5.34 4.44
C VAL A 573 4.24 6.24 5.63
N PHE A 574 5.18 5.78 6.46
CA PHE A 574 5.74 6.50 7.60
C PHE A 574 7.10 7.11 7.24
N TYR A 575 7.26 8.41 7.50
CA TYR A 575 8.48 9.18 7.23
C TYR A 575 9.06 9.69 8.55
N LEU A 576 10.39 9.80 8.66
CA LEU A 576 10.99 10.42 9.85
C LEU A 576 10.53 11.87 10.04
N ASN A 577 10.34 12.24 11.29
CA ASN A 577 10.11 13.62 11.68
C ASN A 577 11.45 14.31 11.90
N THR A 578 12.04 14.83 10.82
CA THR A 578 13.37 15.46 10.84
C THR A 578 13.44 16.77 11.63
N SER A 579 12.32 17.30 12.16
CA SER A 579 12.36 18.41 13.12
C SER A 579 12.80 17.97 14.52
N GLN A 580 12.87 16.66 14.80
CA GLN A 580 13.20 16.09 16.11
C GLN A 580 14.59 15.42 16.12
N ILE A 581 15.58 15.98 15.41
CA ILE A 581 16.92 15.37 15.22
C ILE A 581 17.58 14.99 16.54
N SER A 582 17.56 15.85 17.56
CA SER A 582 18.17 15.56 18.87
C SER A 582 17.57 14.29 19.51
N VAL A 583 16.25 14.12 19.41
CA VAL A 583 15.54 12.95 19.93
C VAL A 583 15.88 11.72 19.11
N LEU A 584 15.88 11.82 17.77
CA LEU A 584 16.26 10.72 16.88
C LEU A 584 17.69 10.23 17.17
N ASP A 585 18.64 11.15 17.36
CA ASP A 585 20.03 10.85 17.71
C ASP A 585 20.13 10.14 19.06
N ALA A 586 19.33 10.54 20.05
CA ALA A 586 19.29 9.85 21.34
C ALA A 586 18.87 8.38 21.18
N PHE A 587 17.85 8.10 20.35
CA PHE A 587 17.44 6.73 20.04
C PHE A 587 18.53 5.92 19.34
N ILE A 588 19.27 6.54 18.41
CA ILE A 588 20.35 5.87 17.66
C ILE A 588 21.52 5.54 18.57
N LYS A 589 21.90 6.45 19.48
CA LYS A 589 23.02 6.28 20.43
C LYS A 589 22.68 5.32 21.59
N ASN A 590 21.41 4.95 21.76
CA ASN A 590 20.98 4.09 22.84
C ASN A 590 21.30 2.61 22.59
N ASP A 591 22.36 2.10 23.24
CA ASP A 591 22.75 0.69 23.26
C ASP A 591 22.37 -0.05 24.56
N GLU A 592 21.57 0.57 25.41
CA GLU A 592 21.16 0.00 26.69
C GLU A 592 20.13 -1.13 26.50
N TYR A 593 20.51 -2.38 26.74
CA TYR A 593 19.57 -3.50 26.79
C TYR A 593 19.30 -3.94 28.24
N PHE A 594 18.18 -4.62 28.45
CA PHE A 594 17.85 -5.29 29.70
C PHE A 594 18.90 -6.37 30.04
N GLN A 595 19.79 -6.03 30.97
CA GLN A 595 20.98 -6.82 31.29
C GLN A 595 20.72 -8.26 31.77
N PRO A 596 19.65 -8.57 32.52
CA PRO A 596 19.39 -9.94 32.96
C PRO A 596 19.28 -10.97 31.83
N TYR A 597 18.86 -10.57 30.62
CA TYR A 597 18.83 -11.47 29.47
C TYR A 597 20.21 -11.83 28.92
N LYS A 598 21.26 -11.03 29.20
CA LYS A 598 22.63 -11.29 28.71
C LYS A 598 23.11 -12.71 29.06
N LYS A 599 22.86 -13.17 30.29
CA LYS A 599 23.22 -14.51 30.75
C LYS A 599 22.40 -15.61 30.08
N LEU A 600 21.16 -15.32 29.70
CA LEU A 600 20.26 -16.28 29.07
C LEU A 600 20.65 -16.57 27.62
N TYR A 601 21.23 -15.62 26.89
CA TYR A 601 21.73 -15.87 25.53
C TYR A 601 22.86 -16.91 25.47
N SER A 602 23.63 -17.07 26.54
CA SER A 602 24.68 -18.10 26.64
C SER A 602 24.15 -19.47 27.07
N LYS A 603 22.91 -19.55 27.58
CA LYS A 603 22.28 -20.80 27.99
C LYS A 603 21.69 -21.54 26.79
N ARG A 604 21.85 -22.87 26.74
CA ARG A 604 21.12 -23.74 25.81
C ARG A 604 19.74 -24.08 26.38
N GLY A 605 18.69 -23.97 25.58
CA GLY A 605 17.33 -24.35 25.97
C GLY A 605 16.75 -23.50 27.09
N VAL A 606 16.70 -22.18 26.90
CA VAL A 606 16.05 -21.26 27.83
C VAL A 606 14.57 -21.63 27.96
N THR A 607 14.07 -21.73 29.19
CA THR A 607 12.70 -22.12 29.49
C THR A 607 11.85 -20.91 29.92
N ALA A 608 10.54 -21.07 29.93
CA ALA A 608 9.63 -20.07 30.50
C ALA A 608 9.94 -19.74 31.98
N SER A 609 10.35 -20.74 32.76
CA SER A 609 10.72 -20.55 34.18
C SER A 609 11.94 -19.64 34.33
N ASP A 610 12.94 -19.79 33.44
CA ASP A 610 14.11 -18.90 33.43
C ASP A 610 13.72 -17.44 33.17
N ILE A 611 12.78 -17.20 32.26
CA ILE A 611 12.28 -15.85 31.96
C ILE A 611 11.47 -15.29 33.12
N SER A 612 10.57 -16.08 33.73
CA SER A 612 9.74 -15.64 34.86
C SER A 612 10.57 -15.09 36.02
N LYS A 613 11.77 -15.65 36.28
CA LYS A 613 12.71 -15.15 37.30
C LYS A 613 13.23 -13.73 37.03
N THR A 614 13.07 -13.22 35.82
CA THR A 614 13.55 -11.89 35.41
C THR A 614 12.43 -10.87 35.19
N GLN A 615 11.16 -11.28 35.27
CA GLN A 615 10.02 -10.41 34.94
C GLN A 615 9.90 -9.19 35.88
N ASP A 616 10.02 -9.38 37.19
CA ASP A 616 9.96 -8.27 38.14
C ASP A 616 11.08 -7.24 37.85
N SER A 617 12.30 -7.72 37.57
CA SER A 617 13.43 -6.86 37.16
C SER A 617 13.19 -6.14 35.82
N TRP A 618 12.43 -6.73 34.90
CA TRP A 618 12.05 -6.04 33.66
C TRP A 618 11.17 -4.82 33.93
N PHE A 619 10.17 -4.96 34.81
CA PHE A 619 9.30 -3.85 35.16
C PHE A 619 10.04 -2.74 35.93
N GLN A 620 11.03 -3.10 36.74
CA GLN A 620 11.95 -2.15 37.35
C GLN A 620 12.81 -1.43 36.31
N TYR A 621 13.28 -2.13 35.26
CA TYR A 621 14.07 -1.56 34.18
C TYR A 621 13.29 -0.52 33.36
N VAL A 622 12.07 -0.84 32.93
CA VAL A 622 11.25 0.10 32.13
C VAL A 622 10.74 1.29 32.97
N ASN A 623 10.71 1.16 34.30
CA ASN A 623 10.39 2.24 35.25
C ASN A 623 11.62 2.88 35.91
N SER A 624 12.83 2.53 35.47
CA SER A 624 14.07 3.14 35.96
C SER A 624 14.15 4.61 35.54
N LYS A 625 15.04 5.38 36.19
CA LYS A 625 15.11 6.85 36.09
C LYS A 625 14.92 7.33 34.65
N LEU A 626 13.78 7.98 34.41
CA LEU A 626 13.42 8.59 33.14
C LEU A 626 14.37 9.78 32.95
N ASP A 627 15.43 9.60 32.17
CA ASP A 627 16.35 10.68 31.87
C ASP A 627 15.65 11.68 30.94
N THR A 628 14.95 12.65 31.53
CA THR A 628 14.29 13.73 30.80
C THR A 628 15.30 14.57 30.02
N SER A 629 16.60 14.54 30.39
CA SER A 629 17.65 15.26 29.67
C SER A 629 18.19 14.55 28.43
N ALA A 630 17.85 13.27 28.22
CA ALA A 630 18.22 12.55 26.99
C ALA A 630 17.53 13.12 25.73
N PHE A 631 16.45 13.90 25.91
CA PHE A 631 15.68 14.53 24.83
C PHE A 631 15.79 16.07 24.82
N ASP A 632 16.47 16.66 25.79
CA ASP A 632 16.78 18.08 25.84
C ASP A 632 18.00 18.37 24.95
N ALA A 633 17.87 19.21 23.92
CA ALA A 633 19.01 19.60 23.09
C ALA A 633 19.94 20.54 23.87
N ASP A 634 21.22 20.18 24.05
CA ASP A 634 22.22 21.07 24.64
C ASP A 634 22.64 22.14 23.62
N ALA A 635 21.88 23.24 23.58
CA ALA A 635 22.14 24.37 22.71
C ALA A 635 23.51 25.01 22.94
N LEU A 636 24.10 24.87 24.14
CA LEU A 636 25.41 25.44 24.46
C LEU A 636 26.52 24.69 23.73
N THR A 637 26.50 23.35 23.77
CA THR A 637 27.45 22.53 23.00
C THR A 637 27.35 22.79 21.51
N ILE A 638 26.13 22.97 20.99
CA ILE A 638 25.91 23.29 19.58
C ILE A 638 26.53 24.65 19.25
N LEU A 639 26.33 25.68 20.07
CA LEU A 639 26.88 27.02 19.83
C LEU A 639 28.41 27.07 19.94
N GLU A 640 29.01 26.31 20.86
CA GLU A 640 30.47 26.23 21.03
C GLU A 640 31.15 25.59 19.79
N GLU A 641 30.58 24.50 19.26
CA GLU A 641 31.06 23.89 18.00
C GLU A 641 30.92 24.85 16.80
N ILE A 642 29.83 25.63 16.72
CA ILE A 642 29.63 26.61 15.63
C ILE A 642 30.65 27.76 15.69
N ALA A 643 31.05 28.17 16.89
CA ALA A 643 32.04 29.24 17.08
C ALA A 643 33.43 28.83 16.57
N GLU A 644 33.79 27.55 16.68
CA GLU A 644 35.08 27.02 16.21
C GLU A 644 35.16 26.93 14.68
N GLU A 645 34.03 26.76 13.98
CA GLU A 645 33.99 26.56 12.52
C GLU A 645 33.87 27.86 11.68
N LYS A 646 33.53 29.01 12.29
CA LYS A 646 33.13 30.25 11.57
C LYS A 646 33.87 31.51 12.09
N GLU A 647 35.12 31.72 11.65
CA GLU A 647 35.94 32.88 12.06
C GLU A 647 35.33 34.25 11.69
N ASP A 648 34.59 34.33 10.59
CA ASP A 648 33.97 35.55 10.05
C ASP A 648 32.70 36.01 10.79
N LYS A 649 32.13 35.16 11.66
CA LYS A 649 30.95 35.48 12.49
C LYS A 649 31.21 35.21 13.99
N ALA A 650 32.48 35.06 14.37
CA ALA A 650 32.91 34.66 15.70
C ALA A 650 32.46 35.63 16.81
N GLU A 651 32.48 36.95 16.59
CA GLU A 651 32.03 37.92 17.61
C GLU A 651 30.55 37.76 17.99
N PHE A 652 29.68 37.49 17.00
CA PHE A 652 28.25 37.29 17.21
C PHE A 652 27.97 36.02 18.03
N ILE A 653 28.58 34.91 17.63
CA ILE A 653 28.41 33.60 18.30
C ILE A 653 29.06 33.65 19.70
N THR A 654 30.19 34.35 19.84
CA THR A 654 30.87 34.56 21.13
C THR A 654 30.01 35.37 22.10
N GLU A 655 29.30 36.40 21.63
CA GLU A 655 28.38 37.18 22.47
C GLU A 655 27.14 36.36 22.88
N MET A 656 26.62 35.49 22.00
CA MET A 656 25.58 34.50 22.36
C MET A 656 26.07 33.53 23.44
N ILE A 657 27.26 32.94 23.25
CA ILE A 657 27.89 32.03 24.22
C ILE A 657 28.11 32.74 25.55
N LYS A 658 28.61 33.98 25.54
CA LYS A 658 28.86 34.78 26.75
C LYS A 658 27.58 35.02 27.53
N ARG A 659 26.47 35.38 26.87
CA ARG A 659 25.16 35.57 27.51
C ARG A 659 24.60 34.28 28.09
N ILE A 660 24.75 33.17 27.39
CA ILE A 660 24.31 31.85 27.88
C ILE A 660 25.19 31.38 29.05
N ARG A 661 26.51 31.62 29.02
CA ARG A 661 27.44 31.30 30.12
C ARG A 661 27.16 32.12 31.39
N VAL A 662 26.81 33.41 31.27
CA VAL A 662 26.40 34.25 32.42
C VAL A 662 25.12 33.72 33.07
N LEU A 663 24.20 33.16 32.29
CA LEU A 663 22.99 32.50 32.81
C LEU A 663 23.31 31.14 33.46
N SER A 664 24.34 30.45 32.96
CA SER A 664 24.80 29.14 33.43
C SER A 664 25.67 29.20 34.71
N SER A 665 26.38 30.31 34.96
CA SER A 665 27.26 30.51 36.13
C SER A 665 26.53 30.56 37.49
N GLN A 666 25.21 30.36 37.50
CA GLN A 666 24.37 30.19 38.69
C GLN A 666 24.02 28.72 38.98
N GLY A 667 24.67 27.75 38.32
CA GLY A 667 24.44 26.32 38.54
C GLY A 667 23.10 25.80 37.98
N ARG A 668 22.50 26.52 37.03
CA ARG A 668 21.21 26.19 36.40
C ARG A 668 21.41 25.77 34.94
N LYS A 669 20.72 24.68 34.52
CA LYS A 669 20.67 24.26 33.11
C LYS A 669 19.92 25.29 32.24
N VAL A 670 20.41 25.50 31.02
CA VAL A 670 19.83 26.38 29.99
C VAL A 670 18.54 25.74 29.45
N ARG A 671 17.44 26.47 29.42
CA ARG A 671 16.13 26.02 28.91
C ARG A 671 15.76 26.72 27.60
N THR A 672 14.75 26.22 26.90
CA THR A 672 14.23 26.81 25.64
C THR A 672 13.86 28.29 25.77
N ARG A 673 13.32 28.71 26.92
CA ARG A 673 13.04 30.12 27.20
C ARG A 673 14.30 30.99 27.25
N ASP A 674 15.40 30.43 27.76
CA ASP A 674 16.67 31.16 27.85
C ASP A 674 17.28 31.34 26.43
N ILE A 675 17.05 30.39 25.52
CA ILE A 675 17.39 30.52 24.09
C ILE A 675 16.55 31.62 23.41
N GLY A 676 15.25 31.67 23.71
CA GLY A 676 14.34 32.73 23.22
C GLY A 676 14.84 34.13 23.60
N HIS A 677 15.18 34.34 24.88
CA HIS A 677 15.69 35.63 25.36
C HIS A 677 16.98 36.09 24.66
N VAL A 678 17.87 35.16 24.31
CA VAL A 678 19.09 35.49 23.54
C VAL A 678 18.71 35.89 22.12
N GLY A 679 17.79 35.17 21.49
CA GLY A 679 17.27 35.51 20.17
C GLY A 679 16.60 36.87 20.10
N GLU A 680 15.80 37.24 21.10
CA GLU A 680 15.18 38.56 21.20
C GLU A 680 16.22 39.68 21.27
N ALA A 681 17.27 39.51 22.08
CA ALA A 681 18.32 40.52 22.20
C ALA A 681 19.08 40.74 20.89
N ILE A 682 19.25 39.68 20.09
CA ILE A 682 19.82 39.75 18.74
C ILE A 682 18.92 40.54 17.81
N VAL A 683 17.62 40.23 17.81
CA VAL A 683 16.64 40.92 16.96
C VAL A 683 16.56 42.41 17.33
N VAL A 684 16.62 42.78 18.61
CA VAL A 684 16.71 44.18 19.04
C VAL A 684 17.92 44.88 18.40
N GLN A 685 19.09 44.25 18.42
CA GLN A 685 20.29 44.85 17.83
C GLN A 685 20.18 44.94 16.30
N HIS A 686 19.64 43.91 15.66
CA HIS A 686 19.39 43.91 14.23
C HIS A 686 18.44 45.03 13.80
N GLU A 687 17.35 45.25 14.53
CA GLU A 687 16.41 46.35 14.24
C GLU A 687 17.04 47.74 14.43
N LYS A 688 17.92 47.89 15.43
CA LYS A 688 18.69 49.13 15.61
C LYS A 688 19.63 49.39 14.43
N THR A 689 20.36 48.36 13.98
CA THR A 689 21.23 48.45 12.80
C THR A 689 20.42 48.78 11.55
N ARG A 690 19.27 48.14 11.36
CA ARG A 690 18.36 48.40 10.22
C ARG A 690 17.92 49.86 10.19
N LEU A 691 17.48 50.42 11.32
CA LEU A 691 17.05 51.83 11.41
C LEU A 691 18.20 52.81 11.22
N ALA A 692 19.38 52.52 11.77
CA ALA A 692 20.57 53.36 11.59
C ALA A 692 20.97 53.47 10.11
N ARG A 693 20.86 52.38 9.35
CA ARG A 693 21.14 52.36 7.89
C ARG A 693 20.11 53.09 7.04
N MET A 694 18.93 53.33 7.60
CA MET A 694 17.90 54.14 6.97
C MET A 694 18.04 55.62 7.37
N ASP A 695 19.17 56.01 7.99
CA ASP A 695 19.42 57.34 8.52
C ASP A 695 18.36 57.81 9.54
N ARG A 696 17.79 56.88 10.32
CA ARG A 696 16.76 57.14 11.36
C ARG A 696 17.31 56.99 12.79
N GLU A 697 18.43 57.66 13.10
CA GLU A 697 19.09 57.56 14.42
C GLU A 697 18.18 57.93 15.60
N GLU A 698 17.22 58.83 15.39
CA GLU A 698 16.26 59.24 16.41
C GLU A 698 15.30 58.12 16.82
N LEU A 699 15.03 57.15 15.92
CA LEU A 699 14.20 55.98 16.20
C LEU A 699 14.98 54.83 16.84
N VAL A 700 16.30 54.75 16.61
CA VAL A 700 17.18 53.69 17.18
C VAL A 700 17.09 53.63 18.70
N LYS A 701 17.00 54.80 19.36
CA LYS A 701 16.88 54.90 20.82
C LYS A 701 15.54 54.39 21.36
N ASN A 702 14.53 54.30 20.51
CA ASN A 702 13.17 53.90 20.88
C ASN A 702 12.88 52.41 20.65
N VAL A 703 13.80 51.66 20.00
CA VAL A 703 13.69 50.20 19.87
C VAL A 703 13.90 49.56 21.24
N ARG A 704 12.87 48.85 21.73
CA ARG A 704 12.88 48.25 23.09
C ARG A 704 12.25 46.87 23.12
N LYS A 705 12.81 45.99 23.95
CA LYS A 705 12.17 44.74 24.37
C LYS A 705 11.01 45.06 25.32
N ILE A 706 9.89 44.35 25.18
CA ILE A 706 8.75 44.43 26.08
C ILE A 706 8.96 43.45 27.24
N PRO A 707 8.78 43.91 28.50
CA PRO A 707 8.84 43.01 29.65
C PRO A 707 7.77 41.90 29.63
N ASP A 708 8.19 40.66 29.88
CA ASP A 708 7.34 39.45 29.82
C ASP A 708 6.08 39.52 30.69
N HIS A 709 6.10 40.29 31.79
CA HIS A 709 4.98 40.43 32.72
C HIS A 709 3.83 41.31 32.22
N LEU A 710 4.00 41.99 31.07
CA LEU A 710 2.98 42.87 30.49
C LEU A 710 2.00 42.14 29.54
N ALA A 711 2.21 40.85 29.28
CA ALA A 711 1.34 39.99 28.48
C ALA A 711 0.89 40.60 27.13
N SER A 712 1.80 41.27 26.41
CA SER A 712 1.52 42.03 25.19
C SER A 712 1.35 41.19 23.92
N GLY A 713 1.71 39.90 23.95
CA GLY A 713 1.67 39.00 22.78
C GLY A 713 2.69 39.32 21.69
N PHE A 714 3.75 40.08 22.00
CA PHE A 714 4.92 40.31 21.16
C PHE A 714 6.12 40.71 22.04
N ASP A 715 7.33 40.45 21.58
CA ASP A 715 8.57 40.63 22.35
C ASP A 715 9.22 42.00 22.18
N ILE A 716 9.15 42.60 20.99
CA ILE A 716 9.94 43.79 20.64
C ILE A 716 9.07 44.85 19.98
N LEU A 717 9.30 46.11 20.35
CA LEU A 717 8.75 47.27 19.65
C LEU A 717 9.86 47.97 18.84
N SER A 718 9.63 48.11 17.54
CA SER A 718 10.49 48.80 16.57
C SER A 718 9.65 49.67 15.61
N PHE A 719 10.20 50.13 14.49
CA PHE A 719 9.58 51.11 13.58
C PHE A 719 9.93 50.85 12.11
N GLU A 720 9.04 51.13 11.15
CA GLU A 720 9.28 50.86 9.71
C GLU A 720 10.43 51.68 9.11
N GLY A 721 10.67 52.90 9.59
CA GLY A 721 11.71 53.80 9.07
C GLY A 721 11.19 54.87 8.08
N ALA A 722 9.94 54.79 7.62
CA ALA A 722 9.22 55.89 6.96
C ALA A 722 8.09 56.38 7.89
N GLY A 723 8.31 57.50 8.60
CA GLY A 723 7.39 58.00 9.64
C GLY A 723 7.55 57.32 11.01
N GLU A 724 6.53 57.42 11.87
CA GLU A 724 6.47 56.83 13.24
C GLU A 724 5.72 55.49 13.29
N LEU A 725 5.50 54.85 12.14
CA LEU A 725 4.78 53.57 12.06
C LEU A 725 5.55 52.48 12.81
N LYS A 726 4.86 51.87 13.79
CA LYS A 726 5.43 50.87 14.71
C LYS A 726 5.46 49.48 14.06
N ARG A 727 6.49 48.71 14.39
CA ARG A 727 6.58 47.26 14.22
C ARG A 727 6.51 46.59 15.59
N THR A 728 5.51 45.74 15.79
CA THR A 728 5.42 44.84 16.95
C THR A 728 5.93 43.48 16.52
N ILE A 729 7.05 43.04 17.08
CA ILE A 729 7.82 41.89 16.60
C ILE A 729 7.78 40.79 17.64
N GLU A 730 7.36 39.61 17.23
CA GLU A 730 7.46 38.35 17.96
C GLU A 730 8.66 37.54 17.44
N VAL A 731 9.51 37.05 18.34
CA VAL A 731 10.77 36.39 17.98
C VAL A 731 10.68 34.89 18.23
N LYS A 732 10.93 34.11 17.18
CA LYS A 732 10.98 32.64 17.27
C LYS A 732 12.38 32.15 16.95
N THR A 733 13.09 31.62 17.93
CA THR A 733 14.49 31.20 17.80
C THR A 733 14.66 29.68 17.72
N THR A 734 15.54 29.19 16.85
CA THR A 734 15.90 27.76 16.76
C THR A 734 17.37 27.57 16.49
N ILE A 735 17.96 26.59 17.18
CA ILE A 735 19.38 26.23 17.11
C ILE A 735 19.47 24.75 16.69
N SER A 736 20.30 24.41 15.70
CA SER A 736 20.49 23.04 15.22
C SER A 736 21.92 22.78 14.71
N LYS A 737 22.37 21.51 14.77
CA LYS A 737 23.66 21.07 14.21
C LYS A 737 23.68 20.94 12.67
N GLY A 738 22.51 20.85 12.03
CA GLY A 738 22.38 20.59 10.58
C GLY A 738 21.76 21.74 9.80
N LYS A 739 21.63 21.56 8.47
CA LYS A 739 20.95 22.53 7.59
C LYS A 739 19.49 22.72 8.04
N LEU A 740 19.13 23.95 8.41
CA LEU A 740 17.79 24.29 8.88
C LEU A 740 16.85 24.54 7.69
N ASN A 741 16.06 23.53 7.34
CA ASN A 741 14.84 23.70 6.53
C ASN A 741 13.62 23.60 7.45
N THR A 742 13.57 24.42 8.51
CA THR A 742 12.44 24.45 9.44
C THR A 742 11.45 25.53 9.03
N ASP A 743 10.37 25.12 8.40
CA ASP A 743 9.29 25.94 7.89
C ASP A 743 8.17 26.13 8.93
N ARG A 744 8.47 25.99 10.23
CA ARG A 744 7.47 25.92 11.31
C ARG A 744 7.85 26.67 12.59
N PHE A 745 6.83 27.18 13.26
CA PHE A 745 6.91 27.74 14.62
C PHE A 745 5.54 27.69 15.31
N HIS A 746 5.53 27.76 16.65
CA HIS A 746 4.31 27.82 17.45
C HIS A 746 4.04 29.26 17.89
N MET A 747 2.78 29.69 17.84
CA MET A 747 2.30 30.93 18.45
C MET A 747 1.33 30.65 19.60
N THR A 748 1.53 31.29 20.74
CA THR A 748 0.60 31.19 21.88
C THR A 748 -0.74 31.87 21.56
N PRO A 749 -1.83 31.58 22.29
CA PRO A 749 -3.11 32.26 22.10
C PRO A 749 -3.01 33.79 22.22
N SER A 750 -2.16 34.30 23.13
CA SER A 750 -1.89 35.72 23.29
C SER A 750 -1.15 36.32 22.10
N GLU A 751 -0.16 35.61 21.54
CA GLU A 751 0.58 36.06 20.36
C GLU A 751 -0.31 36.09 19.12
N TRP A 752 -1.12 35.05 18.92
CA TRP A 752 -2.06 35.02 17.82
C TRP A 752 -3.11 36.13 17.93
N GLY A 753 -3.64 36.36 19.15
CA GLY A 753 -4.56 37.47 19.41
C GLY A 753 -3.93 38.85 19.17
N ALA A 754 -2.66 39.03 19.54
CA ALA A 754 -1.91 40.25 19.25
C ALA A 754 -1.69 40.42 17.74
N ALA A 755 -1.36 39.36 17.01
CA ALA A 755 -1.23 39.38 15.57
C ALA A 755 -2.54 39.77 14.85
N GLN A 756 -3.68 39.29 15.35
CA GLN A 756 -5.01 39.69 14.87
C GLN A 756 -5.29 41.18 15.12
N THR A 757 -4.82 41.71 16.25
CA THR A 757 -5.06 43.09 16.67
C THR A 757 -4.18 44.08 15.91
N PHE A 758 -2.88 43.80 15.80
CA PHE A 758 -1.90 44.72 15.21
C PHE A 758 -1.76 44.57 13.69
N GLY A 759 -2.20 43.45 13.11
CA GLY A 759 -2.30 43.27 11.65
C GLY A 759 -0.99 43.54 10.91
N ASP A 760 -0.98 44.53 10.01
CA ASP A 760 0.20 44.88 9.21
C ASP A 760 1.35 45.51 10.02
N ALA A 761 1.11 45.88 11.28
CA ALA A 761 2.16 46.27 12.21
C ALA A 761 2.80 45.06 12.93
N TYR A 762 2.21 43.86 12.82
CA TYR A 762 2.70 42.65 13.49
C TYR A 762 3.63 41.82 12.61
N TYR A 763 4.76 41.45 13.17
CA TYR A 763 5.80 40.69 12.51
C TYR A 763 6.21 39.49 13.34
N VAL A 764 6.46 38.37 12.67
CA VAL A 764 7.17 37.23 13.26
C VAL A 764 8.55 37.18 12.67
N TYR A 765 9.56 37.28 13.53
CA TYR A 765 10.97 37.20 13.19
C TYR A 765 11.48 35.81 13.56
N ARG A 766 11.76 35.00 12.54
CA ARG A 766 12.24 33.63 12.72
C ARG A 766 13.76 33.60 12.64
N LEU A 767 14.41 33.58 13.80
CA LEU A 767 15.85 33.47 13.91
C LEU A 767 16.28 32.00 13.90
N MET A 768 17.03 31.61 12.87
CA MET A 768 17.54 30.25 12.66
C MET A 768 19.06 30.25 12.73
N VAL A 769 19.62 29.45 13.66
CA VAL A 769 21.06 29.39 13.93
C VAL A 769 21.54 27.94 13.73
N SER A 770 22.47 27.74 12.81
CA SER A 770 23.12 26.45 12.55
C SER A 770 24.61 26.60 12.29
N SER A 771 25.33 25.49 12.18
CA SER A 771 26.75 25.46 11.77
C SER A 771 27.00 26.02 10.38
N LYS A 772 26.00 25.95 9.49
CA LYS A 772 26.13 26.42 8.12
C LYS A 772 25.69 27.87 7.95
N ASP A 773 24.53 28.21 8.52
CA ASP A 773 23.84 29.47 8.27
C ASP A 773 23.25 30.10 9.55
N ILE A 774 23.28 31.43 9.61
CA ILE A 774 22.55 32.27 10.58
C ILE A 774 21.65 33.18 9.77
N VAL A 775 20.35 32.92 9.81
CA VAL A 775 19.37 33.57 8.92
C VAL A 775 18.17 34.04 9.69
N LEU A 776 17.64 35.20 9.30
CA LEU A 776 16.39 35.74 9.80
C LEU A 776 15.35 35.61 8.70
N PHE A 777 14.22 34.95 8.98
CA PHE A 777 13.09 34.95 8.07
C PHE A 777 11.96 35.78 8.68
N ILE A 778 11.48 36.77 7.93
CA ILE A 778 10.51 37.76 8.42
C ILE A 778 9.16 37.50 7.78
N ILE A 779 8.15 37.27 8.62
CA ILE A 779 6.76 37.10 8.21
C ILE A 779 5.98 38.32 8.68
N LYS A 780 5.44 39.08 7.72
CA LYS A 780 4.55 40.22 7.98
C LYS A 780 3.10 39.75 8.01
N ASN A 781 2.37 40.15 9.05
CA ASN A 781 0.94 39.87 9.23
C ASN A 781 0.61 38.38 9.05
N PRO A 782 1.01 37.49 9.97
CA PRO A 782 0.80 36.05 9.84
C PRO A 782 -0.69 35.70 9.68
N VAL A 783 -1.60 36.48 10.27
CA VAL A 783 -3.05 36.28 10.14
C VAL A 783 -3.51 36.47 8.68
N ARG A 784 -2.99 37.48 7.99
CA ARG A 784 -3.24 37.67 6.55
C ARG A 784 -2.60 36.56 5.72
N GLN A 785 -1.35 36.18 6.01
CA GLN A 785 -0.70 35.07 5.30
C GLN A 785 -1.50 33.77 5.41
N TYR A 786 -2.18 33.53 6.55
CA TYR A 786 -3.06 32.37 6.74
C TYR A 786 -4.32 32.48 5.87
N ARG A 787 -4.97 33.64 5.84
CA ARG A 787 -6.13 33.90 4.97
C ARG A 787 -5.79 33.74 3.49
N ASP A 788 -4.60 34.15 3.11
CA ASP A 788 -4.08 34.06 1.73
C ASP A 788 -3.52 32.65 1.42
N ALA A 789 -3.69 31.67 2.32
CA ALA A 789 -3.22 30.29 2.20
C ALA A 789 -1.70 30.12 1.97
N LYS A 790 -0.90 31.12 2.39
CA LYS A 790 0.57 31.09 2.33
C LYS A 790 1.21 30.47 3.57
N ILE A 791 0.46 30.38 4.66
CA ILE A 791 0.80 29.59 5.84
C ILE A 791 -0.35 28.64 6.19
N GLU A 792 -0.03 27.46 6.68
CA GLU A 792 -0.96 26.49 7.25
C GLU A 792 -0.96 26.59 8.77
N MET A 793 -2.11 26.38 9.41
CA MET A 793 -2.27 26.44 10.87
C MET A 793 -2.98 25.19 11.40
N SER A 794 -2.45 24.61 12.48
CA SER A 794 -3.17 23.64 13.31
C SER A 794 -3.39 24.15 14.72
N LEU A 795 -4.63 24.09 15.20
CA LEU A 795 -5.02 24.58 16.53
C LEU A 795 -4.63 23.54 17.60
N ARG A 796 -3.73 23.94 18.51
CA ARG A 796 -3.25 23.15 19.66
C ARG A 796 -2.85 24.10 20.79
N ASP A 797 -3.79 24.46 21.67
CA ASP A 797 -3.58 25.42 22.78
C ASP A 797 -2.77 26.67 22.35
N GLY A 798 -3.17 27.25 21.22
CA GLY A 798 -2.36 28.17 20.41
C GLY A 798 -2.47 27.83 18.92
N ALA A 799 -1.50 28.26 18.12
CA ALA A 799 -1.44 28.06 16.68
C ALA A 799 -0.05 27.54 16.25
N ASP A 800 0.01 26.28 15.81
CA ASP A 800 1.20 25.76 15.12
C ASP A 800 1.17 26.18 13.65
N ILE A 801 2.14 27.00 13.25
CA ILE A 801 2.24 27.59 11.91
C ILE A 801 3.26 26.82 11.08
N THR A 802 2.89 26.48 9.85
CA THR A 802 3.79 26.02 8.78
C THR A 802 3.77 27.03 7.63
N TYR A 803 4.91 27.44 7.09
CA TYR A 803 5.00 28.54 6.11
C TYR A 803 5.89 28.19 4.92
N SER A 804 5.57 28.64 3.71
CA SER A 804 6.49 28.52 2.57
C SER A 804 7.38 29.76 2.44
N GLU A 805 8.37 29.74 1.53
CA GLU A 805 9.18 30.94 1.24
C GLU A 805 8.33 32.12 0.76
N GLU A 806 7.14 31.87 0.19
CA GLU A 806 6.21 32.90 -0.30
C GLU A 806 5.52 33.69 0.83
N ALA A 807 5.61 33.20 2.08
CA ALA A 807 4.99 33.82 3.25
C ALA A 807 5.82 34.98 3.85
N GLY A 808 7.07 35.16 3.41
CA GLY A 808 8.00 36.10 4.02
C GLY A 808 9.25 36.34 3.19
N ALA A 809 10.27 36.90 3.83
CA ALA A 809 11.56 37.17 3.19
C ALA A 809 12.73 36.81 4.10
N TYR A 810 13.83 36.36 3.51
CA TYR A 810 15.09 36.14 4.21
C TYR A 810 15.89 37.44 4.29
N GLU A 811 16.41 37.74 5.48
CA GLU A 811 17.35 38.80 5.74
C GLU A 811 18.60 38.24 6.44
N ALA A 812 19.75 38.84 6.14
CA ALA A 812 20.99 38.51 6.83
C ALA A 812 21.04 39.22 8.19
N VAL A 813 21.28 38.45 9.25
CA VAL A 813 21.30 38.97 10.63
C VAL A 813 22.49 39.90 10.81
N LEU A 814 22.23 41.11 11.32
CA LEU A 814 23.23 42.18 11.57
C LEU A 814 24.03 42.63 10.32
N ALA A 815 23.62 42.19 9.13
CA ALA A 815 24.29 42.50 7.87
C ALA A 815 24.12 43.95 7.50
#